data_AF-A0A2H5TYY3-F1
#
_entry.id   AF-A0A2H5TYY3-F1
#
_cell.length_a   1.000
_cell.length_b   1.000
_cell.length_c   1.000
_cell.angle_alpha   90.00
_cell.angle_beta   90.00
_cell.angle_gamma   90.00
#
_symmetry.space_group_name_H-M   'P 1'
#
loop_
_entity.id
_entity.type
_entity.pdbx_description
1 polymer ?
#
loop_
_entity_poly.entity_id
_entity_poly.type
_entity_poly.pdbx_seq_one_letter_code
_entity_poly.pdbx_strand_id
1 'polypeptide(L)'
;MSDNKQMQNTENTNEWINWIEEAIDKEHLNHYEYNQFTNIQEIGSGGFGKVYRANWKNTKKQLALKTFFNLNHVTMKEIVCELKIQRKVDFHDNIIRCHGITKFESDNQIGNNNYIMVMEYADGGSLRNYLEKNFNRLTWDDKLDMAYQLAYAVSCLHNEGIIHRDLHSGNILVHQNMIKLADFGLSKRIGASSNFQSKLFGMVPYIDPKSFSRRRNNNNQIFSLNEKSDVYSVGVLLWEISSGQPPFYVEGEEYDVSLILEISQGLRETVVSDTPEEYVKLYTKCWDGEPDNRPTIYQVVDLLKAIITKTDIITENPPLLNEQEFSEIHLNTNNSESQGKLSQLIQNFNKMDTKEIDNIVVSNKQEKFSTEKDFNIVVDKINDLIYKSYDKGIEGELAKEQVIEYFNNYNINSQEIYNWLLNNQVNSNSIFLLGYFYYYRIETSENNEKAFNLFINASENNHILAQSFVGECYQYGYGTIKNDKLAFEHFEKVANKNFTYGKFKIGSYYMEGIGIKKDLKKGIYWYEIAANNGNMISIHDLGIFYLYGIGVEKDFNKAFELFKQSAEGGNLIGMISLGFCYERGIGTKIDKQKAFELYQKSANLGSKIAQYNVGNMYGNGNGITKDIDKAIYWYEKSAKQGYQDAQNKLKILQKNR
;
A
#
# COMPACT_ATOMS: atom_id res chain seq x y z
N MET A 1 -36.81 0.79 40.66
CA MET A 1 -37.66 1.29 39.57
C MET A 1 -37.00 2.56 39.08
N SER A 2 -36.41 2.68 37.89
CA SER A 2 -36.42 1.93 36.63
C SER A 2 -35.22 2.52 35.85
N ASP A 3 -34.21 1.73 35.52
CA ASP A 3 -34.00 1.05 34.22
C ASP A 3 -33.61 1.95 33.03
N ASN A 4 -32.45 1.57 32.48
CA ASN A 4 -32.09 1.49 31.07
C ASN A 4 -31.93 2.76 30.22
N LYS A 5 -30.67 3.07 29.90
CA LYS A 5 -30.18 3.07 28.51
C LYS A 5 -28.66 2.95 28.47
N GLN A 6 -28.17 1.71 28.49
CA GLN A 6 -26.82 1.36 28.04
C GLN A 6 -26.95 0.08 27.21
N MET A 7 -27.15 0.22 25.90
CA MET A 7 -27.02 -0.87 24.94
C MET A 7 -26.68 -0.30 23.56
N GLN A 8 -25.83 -1.04 22.86
CA GLN A 8 -25.45 -1.02 21.44
C GLN A 8 -24.18 -0.24 21.05
N ASN A 9 -23.05 -0.94 21.13
CA ASN A 9 -22.07 -1.06 20.03
C ASN A 9 -20.97 -2.11 20.34
N THR A 10 -21.34 -3.38 20.54
CA THR A 10 -20.40 -4.50 20.83
C THR A 10 -20.65 -5.76 19.99
N GLU A 11 -21.27 -5.68 18.81
CA GLU A 11 -21.74 -6.90 18.11
C GLU A 11 -20.83 -7.51 17.02
N ASN A 12 -19.75 -6.86 16.54
CA ASN A 12 -18.99 -7.44 15.41
C ASN A 12 -17.71 -8.23 15.74
N THR A 13 -17.17 -8.19 16.97
CA THR A 13 -15.94 -8.94 17.30
C THR A 13 -16.18 -10.45 17.47
N ASN A 14 -17.43 -10.86 17.69
CA ASN A 14 -17.76 -12.24 18.09
C ASN A 14 -17.83 -13.25 16.94
N GLU A 15 -18.13 -12.86 15.70
CA GLU A 15 -18.41 -13.85 14.64
C GLU A 15 -17.20 -14.72 14.27
N TRP A 16 -16.03 -14.12 14.05
CA TRP A 16 -14.82 -14.86 13.68
C TRP A 16 -14.23 -15.66 14.84
N ILE A 17 -14.32 -15.13 16.06
CA ILE A 17 -13.93 -15.84 17.28
C ILE A 17 -14.84 -17.05 17.45
N ASN A 18 -16.17 -16.87 17.36
CA ASN A 18 -17.13 -17.96 17.42
C ASN A 18 -16.87 -19.01 16.34
N TRP A 19 -16.50 -18.60 15.12
CA TRP A 19 -16.14 -19.54 14.07
C TRP A 19 -14.95 -20.44 14.45
N ILE A 20 -13.92 -19.85 15.07
CA ILE A 20 -12.75 -20.61 15.52
C ILE A 20 -13.11 -21.54 16.69
N GLU A 21 -13.82 -21.03 17.70
CA GLU A 21 -14.26 -21.84 18.83
C GLU A 21 -15.16 -22.99 18.39
N GLU A 22 -16.13 -22.73 17.52
CA GLU A 22 -17.01 -23.76 16.95
C GLU A 22 -16.23 -24.79 16.13
N ALA A 23 -15.19 -24.35 15.41
CA ALA A 23 -14.31 -25.27 14.68
C ALA A 23 -13.47 -26.15 15.62
N ILE A 24 -13.05 -25.63 16.77
CA ILE A 24 -12.40 -26.44 17.83
C ILE A 24 -13.40 -27.42 18.43
N ASP A 25 -14.57 -26.95 18.85
CA ASP A 25 -15.59 -27.75 19.53
C ASP A 25 -16.12 -28.89 18.65
N LYS A 26 -16.19 -28.67 17.34
CA LYS A 26 -16.59 -29.68 16.35
C LYS A 26 -15.43 -30.54 15.84
N GLU A 27 -14.24 -30.43 16.44
CA GLU A 27 -13.02 -31.17 16.06
C GLU A 27 -12.63 -30.97 14.59
N HIS A 28 -12.98 -29.83 14.00
CA HIS A 28 -12.56 -29.43 12.66
C HIS A 28 -11.23 -28.68 12.64
N LEU A 29 -10.77 -28.25 13.80
CA LEU A 29 -9.51 -27.56 14.01
C LEU A 29 -8.89 -28.05 15.32
N ASN A 30 -7.68 -28.61 15.27
CA ASN A 30 -7.02 -29.09 16.47
C ASN A 30 -6.65 -27.93 17.38
N HIS A 31 -6.95 -28.06 18.67
CA HIS A 31 -6.50 -27.14 19.71
C HIS A 31 -5.33 -27.76 20.49
N TYR A 32 -4.22 -27.03 20.58
CA TYR A 32 -3.04 -27.39 21.34
C TYR A 32 -2.99 -26.56 22.63
N GLU A 33 -2.57 -27.18 23.73
CA GLU A 33 -2.30 -26.45 24.97
C GLU A 33 -0.94 -25.74 24.86
N TYR A 34 -0.90 -24.44 25.16
CA TYR A 34 0.31 -23.64 24.96
C TYR A 34 1.49 -24.12 25.82
N ASN A 35 1.21 -24.61 27.03
CA ASN A 35 2.22 -25.15 27.94
C ASN A 35 2.95 -26.41 27.41
N GLN A 36 2.46 -27.03 26.34
CA GLN A 36 3.10 -28.16 25.68
C GLN A 36 4.26 -27.74 24.77
N PHE A 37 4.41 -26.44 24.51
CA PHE A 37 5.48 -25.88 23.69
C PHE A 37 6.64 -25.40 24.57
N THR A 38 7.84 -25.88 24.26
CA THR A 38 9.08 -25.52 24.96
C THR A 38 10.16 -25.09 23.98
N ASN A 39 11.23 -24.45 24.47
CA ASN A 39 12.34 -23.96 23.64
C ASN A 39 11.88 -23.03 22.49
N ILE A 40 10.98 -22.09 22.82
CA ILE A 40 10.40 -21.14 21.89
C ILE A 40 11.48 -20.13 21.46
N GLN A 41 11.79 -20.08 20.16
CA GLN A 41 12.79 -19.18 19.59
C GLN A 41 12.21 -18.46 18.37
N GLU A 42 12.34 -17.14 18.32
CA GLU A 42 11.92 -16.35 17.16
C GLU A 42 12.78 -16.72 15.94
N ILE A 43 12.14 -17.08 14.83
CA ILE A 43 12.79 -17.47 13.58
C ILE A 43 12.42 -16.56 12.41
N GLY A 44 11.43 -15.69 12.58
CA GLY A 44 11.02 -14.73 11.57
C GLY A 44 10.05 -13.71 12.14
N SER A 45 10.06 -12.52 11.55
CA SER A 45 9.12 -11.43 11.84
C SER A 45 8.68 -10.82 10.52
N GLY A 46 7.37 -10.75 10.30
CA GLY A 46 6.77 -10.13 9.12
C GLY A 46 5.74 -9.09 9.56
N GLY A 47 5.23 -8.27 8.65
CA GLY A 47 4.35 -7.17 9.08
C GLY A 47 2.96 -7.58 9.61
N PHE A 48 2.61 -8.87 9.66
CA PHE A 48 1.38 -9.37 10.26
C PHE A 48 1.60 -10.07 11.61
N GLY A 49 2.85 -10.35 11.98
CA GLY A 49 3.17 -11.06 13.21
C GLY A 49 4.55 -11.70 13.20
N LYS A 50 4.81 -12.56 14.20
CA LYS A 50 6.09 -13.25 14.37
C LYS A 50 5.92 -14.75 14.22
N VAL A 51 6.99 -15.42 13.82
CA VAL A 51 7.05 -16.87 13.74
C VAL A 51 8.12 -17.38 14.69
N TYR A 52 7.73 -18.33 15.52
CA TYR A 52 8.63 -18.97 16.47
C TYR A 52 8.77 -20.46 16.18
N ARG A 53 9.97 -21.01 16.33
CA ARG A 53 10.16 -22.46 16.42
C ARG A 53 9.94 -22.90 17.86
N ALA A 54 9.21 -23.99 18.07
CA ALA A 54 9.02 -24.61 19.37
C ALA A 54 9.11 -26.14 19.30
N ASN A 55 9.54 -26.77 20.40
CA ASN A 55 9.46 -28.21 20.58
C ASN A 55 8.09 -28.56 21.18
N TRP A 56 7.44 -29.62 20.68
CA TRP A 56 6.15 -30.08 21.21
C TRP A 56 6.31 -31.27 22.17
N LYS A 57 5.67 -31.21 23.35
CA LYS A 57 5.57 -32.30 24.36
C LYS A 57 6.91 -32.94 24.77
N ASN A 58 7.96 -32.13 24.98
CA ASN A 58 9.33 -32.63 25.27
C ASN A 58 9.84 -33.67 24.26
N THR A 59 9.23 -33.75 23.08
CA THR A 59 9.68 -34.60 21.99
C THR A 59 10.71 -33.87 21.15
N LYS A 60 11.37 -34.59 20.24
CA LYS A 60 12.22 -33.98 19.21
C LYS A 60 11.41 -33.31 18.07
N LYS A 61 10.07 -33.40 18.09
CA LYS A 61 9.22 -32.81 17.05
C LYS A 61 9.20 -31.29 17.19
N GLN A 62 9.63 -30.61 16.14
CA GLN A 62 9.64 -29.16 16.04
C GLN A 62 8.42 -28.68 15.24
N LEU A 63 7.80 -27.60 15.71
CA LEU A 63 6.65 -26.95 15.09
C LEU A 63 6.91 -25.44 15.01
N ALA A 64 6.26 -24.77 14.06
CA ALA A 64 6.27 -23.32 13.93
C ALA A 64 5.00 -22.73 14.55
N LEU A 65 5.15 -21.67 15.34
CA LEU A 65 4.09 -20.92 15.98
C LEU A 65 4.01 -19.54 15.32
N LYS A 66 2.98 -19.31 14.51
CA LYS A 66 2.72 -18.01 13.86
C LYS A 66 1.79 -17.21 14.78
N THR A 67 2.33 -16.14 15.35
CA THR A 67 1.58 -15.13 16.11
C THR A 67 1.16 -14.01 15.17
N PHE A 68 0.20 -13.20 15.62
CA PHE A 68 -0.32 -12.07 14.87
C PHE A 68 -0.18 -10.79 15.68
N PHE A 69 0.22 -9.69 15.06
CA PHE A 69 0.22 -8.37 15.69
C PHE A 69 -1.22 -7.87 15.77
N ASN A 70 -1.62 -7.32 16.92
CA ASN A 70 -2.92 -6.68 17.14
C ASN A 70 -4.12 -7.49 16.63
N LEU A 71 -4.67 -8.40 17.45
CA LEU A 71 -5.87 -9.18 17.14
C LEU A 71 -7.14 -8.31 17.14
N ASN A 72 -7.29 -7.50 16.09
CA ASN A 72 -8.52 -6.77 15.80
C ASN A 72 -9.44 -7.62 14.89
N HIS A 73 -10.64 -7.12 14.61
CA HIS A 73 -11.60 -7.82 13.74
C HIS A 73 -11.06 -8.15 12.34
N VAL A 74 -10.19 -7.31 11.78
CA VAL A 74 -9.56 -7.53 10.47
C VAL A 74 -8.57 -8.69 10.55
N THR A 75 -7.68 -8.68 11.54
CA THR A 75 -6.71 -9.75 11.78
C THR A 75 -7.41 -11.09 12.06
N MET A 76 -8.50 -11.09 12.82
CA MET A 76 -9.29 -12.30 13.07
C MET A 76 -9.93 -12.86 11.80
N LYS A 77 -10.44 -11.97 10.93
CA LYS A 77 -10.95 -12.37 9.61
C LYS A 77 -9.84 -12.94 8.72
N GLU A 78 -8.63 -12.38 8.76
CA GLU A 78 -7.47 -12.88 8.03
C GLU A 78 -7.04 -14.27 8.52
N ILE A 79 -6.98 -14.49 9.83
CA ILE A 79 -6.70 -15.81 10.43
C ILE A 79 -7.73 -16.84 9.97
N VAL A 80 -9.02 -16.53 10.05
CA VAL A 80 -10.09 -17.44 9.59
C VAL A 80 -10.00 -17.69 8.09
N CYS A 81 -9.68 -16.67 7.28
CA CYS A 81 -9.45 -16.84 5.84
C CYS A 81 -8.27 -17.79 5.56
N GLU A 82 -7.14 -17.60 6.23
CA GLU A 82 -5.93 -18.44 6.10
C GLU A 82 -6.24 -19.89 6.51
N LEU A 83 -6.92 -20.11 7.64
CA LEU A 83 -7.36 -21.45 8.08
C LEU A 83 -8.29 -22.12 7.06
N LYS A 84 -9.22 -21.38 6.47
CA LYS A 84 -10.13 -21.90 5.43
C LYS A 84 -9.40 -22.25 4.13
N ILE A 85 -8.35 -21.53 3.78
CA ILE A 85 -7.49 -21.84 2.63
C ILE A 85 -6.67 -23.08 2.92
N GLN A 86 -5.99 -23.12 4.07
CA GLN A 86 -5.16 -24.25 4.50
C GLN A 86 -5.92 -25.58 4.42
N ARG A 87 -7.15 -25.64 4.93
CA ARG A 87 -7.99 -26.85 4.86
C ARG A 87 -8.37 -27.32 3.45
N LYS A 88 -8.24 -26.46 2.43
CA LYS A 88 -8.50 -26.84 1.03
C LYS A 88 -7.27 -27.41 0.35
N VAL A 89 -6.08 -27.15 0.88
CA VAL A 89 -4.81 -27.40 0.17
C VAL A 89 -3.80 -28.19 1.03
N ASP A 90 -4.13 -28.52 2.27
CA ASP A 90 -3.30 -29.26 3.23
C ASP A 90 -2.90 -30.67 2.78
N PHE A 91 -3.62 -31.21 1.79
CA PHE A 91 -3.31 -32.48 1.15
C PHE A 91 -2.04 -32.44 0.30
N HIS A 92 -1.61 -31.26 -0.15
CA HIS A 92 -0.47 -31.11 -1.05
C HIS A 92 0.86 -31.09 -0.28
N ASP A 93 1.80 -31.97 -0.63
CA ASP A 93 3.05 -32.12 0.13
C ASP A 93 3.96 -30.91 0.06
N ASN A 94 3.90 -30.12 -1.02
CA ASN A 94 4.66 -28.86 -1.17
C ASN A 94 3.99 -27.63 -0.55
N ILE A 95 3.04 -27.80 0.37
CA ILE A 95 2.42 -26.70 1.12
C ILE A 95 2.72 -26.88 2.62
N ILE A 96 3.05 -25.79 3.33
CA ILE A 96 3.22 -25.82 4.79
C ILE A 96 1.89 -26.18 5.44
N ARG A 97 1.88 -27.31 6.14
CA ARG A 97 0.67 -27.79 6.83
C ARG A 97 0.34 -26.92 8.04
N CYS A 98 -0.92 -26.53 8.17
CA CYS A 98 -1.48 -26.05 9.42
C CYS A 98 -1.96 -27.24 10.26
N HIS A 99 -1.34 -27.45 11.43
CA HIS A 99 -1.73 -28.52 12.33
C HIS A 99 -2.89 -28.16 13.24
N GLY A 100 -3.08 -26.87 13.53
CA GLY A 100 -4.14 -26.38 14.39
C GLY A 100 -3.83 -25.00 14.98
N ILE A 101 -4.38 -24.73 16.15
CA ILE A 101 -4.19 -23.46 16.88
C ILE A 101 -3.91 -23.70 18.36
N THR A 102 -3.28 -22.73 19.00
CA THR A 102 -3.11 -22.66 20.46
C THR A 102 -3.48 -21.26 20.93
N LYS A 103 -3.79 -21.12 22.22
CA LYS A 103 -4.07 -19.83 22.86
C LYS A 103 -3.04 -19.53 23.95
N PHE A 104 -2.60 -18.28 24.05
CA PHE A 104 -1.81 -17.84 25.19
C PHE A 104 -2.74 -17.48 26.36
N GLU A 105 -2.65 -18.21 27.48
CA GLU A 105 -3.32 -17.84 28.73
C GLU A 105 -2.43 -16.87 29.51
N SER A 106 -2.81 -15.60 29.60
CA SER A 106 -2.24 -14.69 30.58
C SER A 106 -3.14 -14.68 31.81
N ASP A 107 -2.60 -15.00 32.98
CA ASP A 107 -3.32 -15.15 34.26
C ASP A 107 -4.10 -13.90 34.75
N ASN A 108 -4.12 -12.78 34.02
CA ASN A 108 -4.71 -11.53 34.50
C ASN A 108 -5.64 -10.76 33.54
N GLN A 109 -6.08 -11.33 32.42
CA GLN A 109 -7.11 -10.70 31.59
C GLN A 109 -8.11 -11.70 31.01
N ILE A 110 -9.28 -11.81 31.63
CA ILE A 110 -10.47 -12.42 31.05
C ILE A 110 -10.89 -11.54 29.85
N GLY A 111 -10.56 -11.95 28.63
CA GLY A 111 -11.15 -11.37 27.41
C GLY A 111 -10.29 -11.27 26.13
N ASN A 112 -8.96 -11.45 26.20
CA ASN A 112 -8.11 -11.36 24.99
C ASN A 112 -7.62 -12.75 24.54
N ASN A 113 -8.40 -13.40 23.67
CA ASN A 113 -8.01 -14.68 23.06
C ASN A 113 -6.83 -14.47 22.09
N ASN A 114 -5.61 -14.72 22.57
CA ASN A 114 -4.40 -14.65 21.75
C ASN A 114 -4.21 -15.93 20.93
N TYR A 115 -4.91 -16.05 19.80
CA TYR A 115 -4.77 -17.20 18.89
C TYR A 115 -3.40 -17.20 18.20
N ILE A 116 -2.79 -18.37 18.17
CA ILE A 116 -1.50 -18.66 17.52
C ILE A 116 -1.71 -19.86 16.61
N MET A 117 -1.29 -19.76 15.35
CA MET A 117 -1.36 -20.89 14.42
C MET A 117 -0.18 -21.84 14.63
N VAL A 118 -0.48 -23.12 14.74
CA VAL A 118 0.50 -24.20 14.89
C VAL A 118 0.73 -24.82 13.52
N MET A 119 1.93 -24.67 12.99
CA MET A 119 2.30 -24.96 11.61
C MET A 119 3.46 -25.95 11.54
N GLU A 120 3.59 -26.63 10.40
CA GLU A 120 4.79 -27.41 10.04
C GLU A 120 6.04 -26.52 10.10
N TYR A 121 7.11 -27.04 10.71
CA TYR A 121 8.39 -26.34 10.77
C TYR A 121 9.28 -26.75 9.61
N ALA A 122 9.66 -25.78 8.77
CA ALA A 122 10.62 -25.96 7.69
C ALA A 122 12.06 -25.67 8.17
N ASP A 123 12.87 -26.71 8.24
CA ASP A 123 14.24 -26.68 8.77
C ASP A 123 15.26 -25.97 7.86
N GLY A 124 15.00 -25.90 6.55
CA GLY A 124 15.80 -25.17 5.57
C GLY A 124 15.58 -23.65 5.58
N GLY A 125 14.56 -23.16 6.28
CA GLY A 125 14.18 -21.74 6.30
C GLY A 125 13.56 -21.28 4.98
N SER A 126 13.63 -19.98 4.69
CA SER A 126 13.15 -19.43 3.42
C SER A 126 14.04 -19.85 2.25
N LEU A 127 13.46 -19.91 1.05
CA LEU A 127 14.17 -20.23 -0.19
C LEU A 127 15.38 -19.31 -0.39
N ARG A 128 15.21 -18.01 -0.12
CA ARG A 128 16.31 -17.03 -0.20
C ARG A 128 17.52 -17.44 0.66
N ASN A 129 17.27 -17.71 1.95
CA ASN A 129 18.32 -18.09 2.89
C ASN A 129 18.90 -19.47 2.58
N TYR A 130 18.08 -20.37 2.03
CA TYR A 130 18.50 -21.71 1.65
C TYR A 130 19.45 -21.65 0.45
N LEU A 131 19.11 -20.87 -0.59
CA LEU A 131 19.95 -20.66 -1.76
C LEU A 131 21.27 -20.01 -1.35
N GLU A 132 21.25 -18.92 -0.58
CA GLU A 132 22.46 -18.23 -0.09
C GLU A 132 23.47 -19.21 0.54
N LYS A 133 22.99 -20.19 1.32
CA LYS A 133 23.84 -21.14 2.04
C LYS A 133 24.23 -22.38 1.23
N ASN A 134 23.38 -22.83 0.32
CA ASN A 134 23.50 -24.15 -0.31
C ASN A 134 23.69 -24.11 -1.83
N PHE A 135 23.61 -22.94 -2.48
CA PHE A 135 23.59 -22.83 -3.94
C PHE A 135 24.72 -23.58 -4.64
N ASN A 136 25.95 -23.48 -4.12
CA ASN A 136 27.13 -24.16 -4.69
C ASN A 136 27.07 -25.71 -4.60
N ARG A 137 26.13 -26.25 -3.82
CA ARG A 137 25.90 -27.70 -3.68
C ARG A 137 24.74 -28.20 -4.53
N LEU A 138 23.91 -27.30 -5.06
CA LEU A 138 22.74 -27.64 -5.85
C LEU A 138 23.16 -27.93 -7.30
N THR A 139 22.85 -29.13 -7.75
CA THR A 139 22.94 -29.51 -9.16
C THR A 139 21.79 -28.89 -9.96
N TRP A 140 21.84 -28.99 -11.29
CA TRP A 140 20.72 -28.57 -12.12
C TRP A 140 19.48 -29.44 -11.92
N ASP A 141 19.64 -30.72 -11.60
CA ASP A 141 18.52 -31.61 -11.28
C ASP A 141 17.81 -31.16 -10.00
N ASP A 142 18.58 -30.79 -8.96
CA ASP A 142 18.02 -30.22 -7.73
C ASP A 142 17.25 -28.93 -8.00
N LYS A 143 17.82 -28.03 -8.82
CA LYS A 143 17.18 -26.75 -9.19
C LYS A 143 15.89 -26.97 -9.99
N LEU A 144 15.89 -27.92 -10.93
CA LEU A 144 14.73 -28.27 -11.74
C LEU A 144 13.63 -28.90 -10.89
N ASP A 145 13.98 -29.77 -9.94
CA ASP A 145 13.03 -30.36 -8.99
C ASP A 145 12.41 -29.28 -8.08
N MET A 146 13.22 -28.37 -7.54
CA MET A 146 12.72 -27.22 -6.77
C MET A 146 11.76 -26.35 -7.60
N ALA A 147 12.12 -26.03 -8.84
CA ALA A 147 11.27 -25.28 -9.77
C ALA A 147 9.95 -26.00 -10.05
N TYR A 148 10.00 -27.31 -10.29
CA TYR A 148 8.84 -28.15 -10.52
C TYR A 148 7.91 -28.16 -9.31
N GLN A 149 8.43 -28.42 -8.12
CA GLN A 149 7.67 -28.45 -6.88
C GLN A 149 6.99 -27.11 -6.57
N LEU A 150 7.68 -26.00 -6.82
CA LEU A 150 7.11 -24.66 -6.70
C LEU A 150 5.92 -24.47 -7.65
N ALA A 151 6.12 -24.74 -8.95
CA ALA A 151 5.06 -24.58 -9.94
C ALA A 151 3.87 -25.52 -9.66
N TYR A 152 4.14 -26.73 -9.21
CA TYR A 152 3.12 -27.72 -8.86
C TYR A 152 2.30 -27.29 -7.64
N ALA A 153 2.93 -26.74 -6.59
CA ALA A 153 2.23 -26.16 -5.45
C ALA A 153 1.31 -24.99 -5.85
N VAL A 154 1.79 -24.08 -6.71
CA VAL A 154 0.96 -22.97 -7.21
C VAL A 154 -0.18 -23.48 -8.09
N SER A 155 0.04 -24.53 -8.89
CA SER A 155 -1.03 -25.16 -9.68
C SER A 155 -2.14 -25.75 -8.81
N CYS A 156 -1.79 -26.30 -7.65
CA CYS A 156 -2.77 -26.77 -6.67
C CYS A 156 -3.66 -25.62 -6.17
N LEU A 157 -3.09 -24.44 -5.92
CA LEU A 157 -3.89 -23.27 -5.52
C LEU A 157 -4.84 -22.82 -6.63
N HIS A 158 -4.34 -22.71 -7.86
CA HIS A 158 -5.15 -22.27 -9.00
C HIS A 158 -6.28 -23.27 -9.31
N ASN A 159 -6.02 -24.56 -9.15
CA ASN A 159 -7.06 -25.60 -9.30
C ASN A 159 -8.21 -25.44 -8.29
N GLU A 160 -7.89 -24.96 -7.08
CA GLU A 160 -8.87 -24.64 -6.03
C GLU A 160 -9.49 -23.23 -6.17
N GLY A 161 -9.16 -22.49 -7.24
CA GLY A 161 -9.62 -21.12 -7.51
C GLY A 161 -9.03 -20.09 -6.55
N ILE A 162 -7.80 -20.33 -6.06
CA ILE A 162 -7.09 -19.50 -5.09
C ILE A 162 -5.91 -18.82 -5.80
N ILE A 163 -5.82 -17.50 -5.68
CA ILE A 163 -4.67 -16.70 -6.16
C ILE A 163 -3.85 -16.29 -4.93
N HIS A 164 -2.54 -16.55 -4.96
CA HIS A 164 -1.65 -16.34 -3.82
C HIS A 164 -1.38 -14.85 -3.58
N ARG A 165 -1.00 -14.12 -4.64
CA ARG A 165 -0.77 -12.66 -4.70
C ARG A 165 0.47 -12.11 -3.99
N ASP A 166 1.12 -12.94 -3.18
CA ASP A 166 2.33 -12.56 -2.43
C ASP A 166 3.43 -13.62 -2.56
N LEU A 167 3.66 -14.12 -3.78
CA LEU A 167 4.71 -15.10 -4.05
C LEU A 167 6.06 -14.39 -4.14
N HIS A 168 6.96 -14.70 -3.22
CA HIS A 168 8.36 -14.27 -3.23
C HIS A 168 9.19 -15.26 -2.40
N SER A 169 10.52 -15.21 -2.50
CA SER A 169 11.40 -16.23 -1.88
C SER A 169 11.45 -16.22 -0.36
N GLY A 170 10.76 -15.25 0.28
CA GLY A 170 10.50 -15.23 1.72
C GLY A 170 9.30 -16.08 2.14
N ASN A 171 8.31 -16.24 1.25
CA ASN A 171 7.10 -17.06 1.47
C ASN A 171 7.23 -18.49 0.91
N ILE A 172 8.33 -18.77 0.20
CA ILE A 172 8.71 -20.13 -0.17
C ILE A 172 9.70 -20.63 0.88
N LEU A 173 9.40 -21.75 1.53
CA LEU A 173 10.27 -22.39 2.50
C LEU A 173 10.88 -23.68 1.92
N VAL A 174 11.95 -24.17 2.55
CA VAL A 174 12.56 -25.46 2.22
C VAL A 174 12.51 -26.35 3.45
N HIS A 175 11.97 -27.56 3.30
CA HIS A 175 11.95 -28.57 4.35
C HIS A 175 12.49 -29.88 3.80
N GLN A 176 13.58 -30.42 4.38
CA GLN A 176 14.20 -31.67 3.90
C GLN A 176 14.45 -31.66 2.38
N ASN A 177 15.00 -30.55 1.87
CA ASN A 177 15.24 -30.26 0.45
C ASN A 177 13.99 -30.19 -0.46
N MET A 178 12.78 -30.23 0.10
CA MET A 178 11.54 -30.00 -0.65
C MET A 178 11.05 -28.56 -0.50
N ILE A 179 10.50 -28.01 -1.58
CA ILE A 179 9.78 -26.74 -1.55
C ILE A 179 8.49 -26.86 -0.75
N LYS A 180 8.24 -25.85 0.09
CA LYS A 180 7.05 -25.68 0.90
C LYS A 180 6.51 -24.27 0.76
N LEU A 181 5.38 -24.12 0.08
CA LEU A 181 4.67 -22.85 -0.05
C LEU A 181 4.00 -22.47 1.28
N ALA A 182 4.20 -21.22 1.71
CA ALA A 182 3.71 -20.69 2.98
C ALA A 182 3.04 -19.31 2.80
N ASP A 183 2.36 -18.88 3.88
CA ASP A 183 1.74 -17.57 4.08
C ASP A 183 0.62 -17.18 3.08
N PHE A 184 -0.62 -17.55 3.42
CA PHE A 184 -1.81 -17.25 2.60
C PHE A 184 -2.56 -15.98 3.03
N GLY A 185 -1.95 -15.11 3.84
CA GLY A 185 -2.61 -13.94 4.44
C GLY A 185 -3.23 -12.97 3.42
N LEU A 186 -2.69 -12.90 2.20
CA LEU A 186 -3.18 -12.03 1.11
C LEU A 186 -3.95 -12.79 0.01
N SER A 187 -4.10 -14.11 0.14
CA SER A 187 -4.73 -14.95 -0.88
C SER A 187 -6.24 -14.74 -0.96
N LYS A 188 -6.81 -14.78 -2.18
CA LYS A 188 -8.27 -14.62 -2.39
C LYS A 188 -8.86 -15.68 -3.31
N ARG A 189 -10.15 -15.95 -3.08
CA ARG A 189 -11.01 -16.70 -4.01
C ARG A 189 -11.51 -15.80 -5.14
N ILE A 190 -11.66 -16.37 -6.33
CA ILE A 190 -12.22 -15.70 -7.52
C ILE A 190 -13.56 -15.05 -7.16
N GLY A 191 -13.65 -13.71 -7.25
CA GLY A 191 -14.87 -12.93 -6.95
C GLY A 191 -14.76 -11.84 -5.87
N ALA A 192 -13.61 -11.68 -5.19
CA ALA A 192 -13.42 -10.65 -4.17
C ALA A 192 -12.38 -9.58 -4.57
N SER A 193 -12.80 -8.31 -4.68
CA SER A 193 -11.93 -7.16 -4.95
C SER A 193 -10.95 -6.89 -3.80
N SER A 194 -9.73 -6.43 -4.09
CA SER A 194 -8.69 -6.15 -3.07
C SER A 194 -7.91 -4.86 -3.34
N ASN A 195 -7.73 -4.07 -2.29
CA ASN A 195 -6.76 -2.98 -2.24
C ASN A 195 -5.39 -3.53 -1.79
N PHE A 196 -4.42 -3.50 -2.70
CA PHE A 196 -3.09 -4.10 -2.59
C PHE A 196 -2.03 -3.05 -2.23
N GLN A 197 -2.13 -2.42 -1.06
CA GLN A 197 -1.39 -1.17 -0.79
C GLN A 197 -0.44 -1.16 0.42
N SER A 198 -0.04 -2.32 0.95
CA SER A 198 0.95 -2.38 2.03
C SER A 198 2.08 -3.37 1.72
N LYS A 199 3.31 -2.84 1.71
CA LYS A 199 4.64 -3.49 1.55
C LYS A 199 5.09 -3.67 0.09
N LEU A 200 5.81 -2.67 -0.45
CA LEU A 200 6.42 -2.80 -1.78
C LEU A 200 7.93 -3.09 -1.75
N PHE A 201 8.72 -2.46 -0.88
CA PHE A 201 10.16 -2.34 -1.12
C PHE A 201 11.05 -3.59 -0.89
N GLY A 202 10.53 -4.69 -0.35
CA GLY A 202 11.26 -5.99 -0.32
C GLY A 202 10.82 -7.00 -1.38
N MET A 203 9.71 -6.69 -2.08
CA MET A 203 8.96 -7.64 -2.91
C MET A 203 8.73 -7.13 -4.34
N VAL A 204 9.16 -5.89 -4.64
CA VAL A 204 9.02 -5.24 -5.95
C VAL A 204 9.28 -6.18 -7.13
N PRO A 205 10.39 -6.94 -7.16
CA PRO A 205 10.71 -7.74 -8.34
C PRO A 205 9.70 -8.82 -8.67
N TYR A 206 9.02 -9.36 -7.65
CA TYR A 206 8.07 -10.47 -7.79
C TYR A 206 6.66 -10.00 -8.14
N ILE A 207 6.38 -8.70 -8.08
CA ILE A 207 5.04 -8.15 -8.29
C ILE A 207 4.79 -7.93 -9.79
N ASP A 208 3.61 -8.36 -10.25
CA ASP A 208 3.18 -8.19 -11.64
C ASP A 208 3.24 -6.70 -12.07
N PRO A 209 4.01 -6.35 -13.12
CA PRO A 209 4.19 -4.96 -13.56
C PRO A 209 2.88 -4.27 -13.95
N LYS A 210 1.86 -5.01 -14.41
CA LYS A 210 0.53 -4.44 -14.71
C LYS A 210 -0.17 -3.90 -13.47
N SER A 211 0.16 -4.41 -12.28
CA SER A 211 -0.40 -3.92 -11.02
C SER A 211 0.07 -2.51 -10.67
N PHE A 212 1.23 -2.09 -11.18
CA PHE A 212 1.75 -0.71 -11.01
C PHE A 212 1.06 0.29 -11.95
N SER A 213 0.54 -0.20 -13.09
CA SER A 213 -0.14 0.61 -14.09
C SER A 213 -1.56 0.96 -13.65
N ARG A 214 -1.72 1.99 -12.81
CA ARG A 214 -3.02 2.60 -12.51
C ARG A 214 -3.56 3.41 -13.71
N ARG A 215 -3.81 2.77 -14.85
CA ARG A 215 -4.68 3.33 -15.89
C ARG A 215 -6.09 2.80 -15.67
N ARG A 216 -7.02 3.71 -15.29
CA ARG A 216 -8.45 3.47 -15.51
C ARG A 216 -8.63 3.35 -17.02
N ASN A 217 -8.82 2.14 -17.54
CA ASN A 217 -9.36 1.99 -18.87
C ASN A 217 -10.75 2.66 -18.91
N ASN A 218 -11.21 3.04 -20.10
CA ASN A 218 -12.47 3.77 -20.35
C ASN A 218 -13.74 3.12 -19.74
N ASN A 219 -13.62 1.95 -19.10
CA ASN A 219 -14.66 1.18 -18.41
C ASN A 219 -14.51 1.13 -16.87
N ASN A 220 -13.73 2.01 -16.23
CA ASN A 220 -13.58 2.08 -14.76
C ASN A 220 -13.02 0.81 -14.04
N GLN A 221 -12.46 -0.17 -14.75
CA GLN A 221 -11.89 -1.36 -14.11
C GLN A 221 -10.43 -1.15 -13.67
N ILE A 222 -10.20 -1.34 -12.37
CA ILE A 222 -8.86 -1.42 -11.76
C ILE A 222 -8.30 -2.82 -12.06
N PHE A 223 -7.04 -2.90 -12.54
CA PHE A 223 -6.37 -4.19 -12.73
C PHE A 223 -6.32 -4.94 -11.38
N SER A 224 -6.97 -6.10 -11.32
CA SER A 224 -6.96 -6.99 -10.18
C SER A 224 -5.95 -8.09 -10.43
N LEU A 225 -5.05 -8.33 -9.47
CA LEU A 225 -4.15 -9.48 -9.50
C LEU A 225 -4.94 -10.76 -9.73
N ASN A 226 -4.46 -11.56 -10.67
CA ASN A 226 -5.07 -12.79 -11.14
C ASN A 226 -4.04 -13.94 -11.16
N GLU A 227 -4.43 -15.10 -11.66
CA GLU A 227 -3.54 -16.27 -11.77
C GLU A 227 -2.27 -15.97 -12.59
N LYS A 228 -2.36 -15.13 -13.62
CA LYS A 228 -1.20 -14.71 -14.43
C LYS A 228 -0.25 -13.82 -13.66
N SER A 229 -0.71 -13.13 -12.62
CA SER A 229 0.15 -12.38 -11.69
C SER A 229 0.98 -13.33 -10.83
N ASP A 230 0.41 -14.44 -10.34
CA ASP A 230 1.18 -15.47 -9.64
C ASP A 230 2.22 -16.12 -10.59
N VAL A 231 1.85 -16.36 -11.86
CA VAL A 231 2.80 -16.89 -12.87
C VAL A 231 3.98 -15.96 -13.09
N TYR A 232 3.76 -14.64 -13.07
CA TYR A 232 4.86 -13.67 -13.13
C TYR A 232 5.82 -13.85 -11.96
N SER A 233 5.30 -13.91 -10.73
CA SER A 233 6.10 -14.14 -9.52
C SER A 233 6.86 -15.46 -9.57
N VAL A 234 6.23 -16.52 -10.08
CA VAL A 234 6.89 -17.81 -10.34
C VAL A 234 8.04 -17.64 -11.32
N GLY A 235 7.88 -16.89 -12.42
CA GLY A 235 8.98 -16.61 -13.35
C GLY A 235 10.21 -15.97 -12.67
N VAL A 236 9.97 -14.99 -11.79
CA VAL A 236 11.05 -14.34 -11.03
C VAL A 236 11.70 -15.31 -10.02
N LEU A 237 10.91 -16.16 -9.37
CA LEU A 237 11.41 -17.20 -8.47
C LEU A 237 12.24 -18.26 -9.21
N LEU A 238 11.83 -18.65 -10.42
CA LEU A 238 12.59 -19.57 -11.28
C LEU A 238 13.95 -18.97 -11.64
N TRP A 239 14.00 -17.67 -11.95
CA TRP A 239 15.25 -16.95 -12.16
C TRP A 239 16.12 -16.94 -10.88
N GLU A 240 15.55 -16.66 -9.71
CA GLU A 240 16.28 -16.68 -8.44
C GLU A 240 16.84 -18.06 -8.09
N ILE A 241 16.11 -19.14 -8.39
CA ILE A 241 16.62 -20.53 -8.27
C ILE A 241 17.80 -20.76 -9.20
N SER A 242 17.79 -20.18 -10.41
CA SER A 242 18.92 -20.31 -11.36
C SER A 242 20.14 -19.50 -10.95
N SER A 243 19.95 -18.30 -10.39
CA SER A 243 21.01 -17.35 -10.05
C SER A 243 21.61 -17.58 -8.66
N GLY A 244 20.80 -18.07 -7.72
CA GLY A 244 21.16 -18.15 -6.30
C GLY A 244 21.20 -16.79 -5.61
N GLN A 245 20.79 -15.73 -6.30
CA GLN A 245 20.87 -14.33 -5.85
C GLN A 245 19.47 -13.72 -5.84
N PRO A 246 19.15 -12.83 -4.88
CA PRO A 246 17.90 -12.09 -4.93
C PRO A 246 17.81 -11.25 -6.22
N PRO A 247 16.61 -11.10 -6.82
CA PRO A 247 16.44 -10.34 -8.07
C PRO A 247 16.76 -8.86 -7.87
N PHE A 248 17.47 -8.27 -8.82
CA PHE A 248 17.98 -6.90 -8.83
C PHE A 248 18.80 -6.54 -7.58
N TYR A 249 19.48 -7.53 -6.99
CA TYR A 249 20.27 -7.30 -5.79
C TYR A 249 21.54 -6.51 -6.10
N VAL A 250 21.70 -5.39 -5.40
CA VAL A 250 22.94 -4.62 -5.34
C VAL A 250 23.31 -4.47 -3.87
N GLU A 251 24.56 -4.81 -3.53
CA GLU A 251 25.03 -4.80 -2.14
C GLU A 251 24.90 -3.38 -1.55
N GLY A 252 24.16 -3.26 -0.44
CA GLY A 252 23.92 -2.00 0.25
C GLY A 252 22.79 -1.13 -0.31
N GLU A 253 22.06 -1.60 -1.34
CA GLU A 253 20.90 -0.89 -1.92
C GLU A 253 19.58 -1.60 -1.60
N GLU A 254 18.57 -0.84 -1.21
CA GLU A 254 17.18 -1.32 -1.07
C GLU A 254 16.43 -1.09 -2.38
N TYR A 255 15.45 -1.94 -2.70
CA TYR A 255 14.60 -1.68 -3.86
C TYR A 255 13.86 -0.35 -3.67
N ASP A 256 13.88 0.50 -4.67
CA ASP A 256 13.26 1.82 -4.64
C ASP A 256 12.12 1.92 -5.67
N VAL A 257 11.55 3.12 -5.79
CA VAL A 257 10.49 3.39 -6.77
C VAL A 257 11.04 3.39 -8.21
N SER A 258 12.33 3.63 -8.39
CA SER A 258 13.00 3.61 -9.70
C SER A 258 12.93 2.20 -10.29
N LEU A 259 13.23 1.18 -9.48
CA LEU A 259 13.13 -0.22 -9.91
C LEU A 259 11.68 -0.60 -10.30
N ILE A 260 10.67 -0.09 -9.60
CA ILE A 260 9.25 -0.30 -9.97
C ILE A 260 8.98 0.25 -11.38
N LEU A 261 9.44 1.47 -11.66
CA LEU A 261 9.25 2.12 -12.96
C LEU A 261 9.98 1.38 -14.07
N GLU A 262 11.23 0.96 -13.81
CA GLU A 262 12.04 0.21 -14.77
C GLU A 262 11.40 -1.14 -15.10
N ILE A 263 10.99 -1.91 -14.09
CA ILE A 263 10.28 -3.19 -14.29
C ILE A 263 8.97 -2.98 -15.06
N SER A 264 8.24 -1.90 -14.76
CA SER A 264 7.02 -1.50 -15.49
C SER A 264 7.29 -1.14 -16.95
N GLN A 265 8.48 -0.63 -17.26
CA GLN A 265 8.93 -0.30 -18.61
C GLN A 265 9.56 -1.49 -19.35
N GLY A 266 9.64 -2.65 -18.69
CA GLY A 266 10.16 -3.88 -19.29
C GLY A 266 11.56 -4.28 -18.85
N LEU A 267 12.16 -3.61 -17.84
CA LEU A 267 13.38 -4.09 -17.23
C LEU A 267 13.15 -5.50 -16.68
N ARG A 268 14.05 -6.41 -17.05
CA ARG A 268 14.11 -7.77 -16.55
C ARG A 268 15.55 -8.08 -16.20
N GLU A 269 15.70 -9.10 -15.37
CA GLU A 269 17.01 -9.60 -15.03
C GLU A 269 17.75 -10.17 -16.24
N THR A 270 19.07 -10.14 -16.16
CA THR A 270 19.93 -10.72 -17.19
C THR A 270 19.97 -12.24 -17.11
N VAL A 271 20.26 -12.89 -18.23
CA VAL A 271 20.39 -14.35 -18.27
C VAL A 271 21.63 -14.76 -17.48
N VAL A 272 21.45 -15.67 -16.53
CA VAL A 272 22.54 -16.24 -15.72
C VAL A 272 23.35 -17.21 -16.57
N SER A 273 24.68 -17.08 -16.54
CA SER A 273 25.59 -18.02 -17.22
C SER A 273 25.34 -19.46 -16.78
N ASP A 274 25.53 -20.42 -17.69
CA ASP A 274 25.38 -21.86 -17.44
C ASP A 274 23.95 -22.32 -17.09
N THR A 275 22.94 -21.47 -17.34
CA THR A 275 21.52 -21.86 -17.23
C THR A 275 21.04 -22.56 -18.50
N PRO A 276 20.39 -23.75 -18.40
CA PRO A 276 19.84 -24.46 -19.55
C PRO A 276 18.89 -23.58 -20.38
N GLU A 277 19.07 -23.59 -21.70
CA GLU A 277 18.35 -22.69 -22.62
C GLU A 277 16.83 -22.82 -22.49
N GLU A 278 16.32 -24.04 -22.36
CA GLU A 278 14.88 -24.30 -22.20
C GLU A 278 14.35 -23.75 -20.87
N TYR A 279 15.17 -23.75 -19.81
CA TYR A 279 14.81 -23.15 -18.52
C TYR A 279 14.81 -21.61 -18.62
N VAL A 280 15.75 -21.02 -19.37
CA VAL A 280 15.75 -19.57 -19.69
C VAL A 280 14.47 -19.19 -20.43
N LYS A 281 14.13 -19.91 -21.51
CA LYS A 281 12.89 -19.68 -22.27
C LYS A 281 11.66 -19.77 -21.38
N LEU A 282 11.64 -20.73 -20.45
CA LEU A 282 10.53 -20.89 -19.52
C LEU A 282 10.35 -19.69 -18.60
N TYR A 283 11.35 -19.33 -17.79
CA TYR A 283 11.17 -18.25 -16.82
C TYR A 283 10.98 -16.90 -17.51
N THR A 284 11.59 -16.70 -18.69
CA THR A 284 11.39 -15.48 -19.46
C THR A 284 9.99 -15.33 -20.04
N LYS A 285 9.35 -16.45 -20.39
CA LYS A 285 7.94 -16.47 -20.80
C LYS A 285 7.00 -16.23 -19.61
N CYS A 286 7.36 -16.71 -18.42
CA CYS A 286 6.57 -16.51 -17.20
C CYS A 286 6.51 -15.03 -16.77
N TRP A 287 7.62 -14.29 -16.85
CA TRP A 287 7.67 -12.90 -16.40
C TRP A 287 7.38 -11.85 -17.49
N ASP A 288 6.71 -12.25 -18.58
CA ASP A 288 6.34 -11.34 -19.69
C ASP A 288 5.56 -10.13 -19.16
N GLY A 289 5.79 -8.95 -19.75
CA GLY A 289 5.11 -7.71 -19.34
C GLY A 289 3.60 -7.73 -19.59
N GLU A 290 3.13 -8.52 -20.55
CA GLU A 290 1.71 -8.71 -20.86
C GLU A 290 1.20 -10.03 -20.27
N PRO A 291 0.25 -10.00 -19.31
CA PRO A 291 -0.30 -11.21 -18.68
C PRO A 291 -0.84 -12.26 -19.64
N ASP A 292 -1.41 -11.83 -20.77
CA ASP A 292 -1.99 -12.72 -21.78
C ASP A 292 -0.92 -13.53 -22.54
N ASN A 293 0.32 -13.04 -22.59
CA ASN A 293 1.45 -13.76 -23.22
C ASN A 293 2.06 -14.83 -22.31
N ARG A 294 1.82 -14.73 -21.00
CA ARG A 294 2.35 -15.68 -20.02
C ARG A 294 1.65 -17.03 -20.16
N PRO A 295 2.35 -18.16 -19.91
CA PRO A 295 1.70 -19.47 -19.84
C PRO A 295 0.70 -19.54 -18.67
N THR A 296 -0.17 -20.54 -18.65
CA THR A 296 -0.86 -20.92 -17.40
C THR A 296 0.11 -21.66 -16.49
N ILE A 297 -0.15 -21.71 -15.18
CA ILE A 297 0.72 -22.46 -14.28
C ILE A 297 0.79 -23.96 -14.65
N TYR A 298 -0.29 -24.53 -15.18
CA TYR A 298 -0.32 -25.91 -15.69
C TYR A 298 0.65 -26.11 -16.86
N GLN A 299 0.70 -25.16 -17.80
CA GLN A 299 1.68 -25.19 -18.89
C GLN A 299 3.12 -25.06 -18.36
N VAL A 300 3.35 -24.27 -17.31
CA VAL A 300 4.67 -24.18 -16.65
C VAL A 300 5.07 -25.53 -16.06
N VAL A 301 4.15 -26.20 -15.37
CA VAL A 301 4.36 -27.55 -14.82
C VAL A 301 4.70 -28.55 -15.93
N ASP A 302 3.95 -28.56 -17.03
CA ASP A 302 4.19 -29.49 -18.14
C ASP A 302 5.53 -29.23 -18.84
N LEU A 303 5.91 -27.95 -19.02
CA LEU A 303 7.21 -27.57 -19.57
C LEU A 303 8.36 -27.99 -18.65
N LEU A 304 8.24 -27.81 -17.34
CA LEU A 304 9.25 -28.28 -16.38
C LEU A 304 9.41 -29.80 -16.42
N LYS A 305 8.31 -30.56 -16.45
CA LYS A 305 8.35 -32.02 -16.62
C LYS A 305 9.06 -32.42 -17.92
N ALA A 306 8.79 -31.72 -19.01
CA ALA A 306 9.42 -31.96 -20.30
C ALA A 306 10.92 -31.64 -20.29
N ILE A 307 11.34 -30.60 -19.57
CA ILE A 307 12.75 -30.28 -19.38
C ILE A 307 13.44 -31.41 -18.60
N ILE A 308 12.88 -31.79 -17.44
CA ILE A 308 13.42 -32.85 -16.56
C ILE A 308 13.61 -34.15 -17.36
N THR A 309 12.56 -34.64 -18.02
CA THR A 309 12.61 -35.88 -18.82
C THR A 309 13.59 -35.82 -19.99
N LYS A 310 13.81 -34.66 -20.62
CA LYS A 310 14.84 -34.53 -21.67
C LYS A 310 16.26 -34.64 -21.09
N THR A 311 16.50 -34.08 -19.91
CA THR A 311 17.79 -34.21 -19.20
C THR A 311 18.09 -35.68 -18.89
N ASP A 312 17.08 -36.44 -18.46
CA ASP A 312 17.19 -37.88 -18.18
C ASP A 312 17.52 -38.71 -19.43
N ILE A 313 17.02 -38.30 -20.61
CA ILE A 313 17.30 -38.95 -21.90
C ILE A 313 18.69 -38.58 -22.44
N ILE A 314 19.28 -37.46 -22.03
CA ILE A 314 20.64 -37.07 -22.48
C ILE A 314 21.72 -37.80 -21.66
N THR A 315 21.41 -38.21 -20.44
CA THR A 315 22.31 -39.00 -19.57
C THR A 315 22.28 -40.52 -19.87
N GLU A 316 21.24 -41.03 -20.53
CA GLU A 316 21.19 -42.38 -21.11
C GLU A 316 21.31 -42.31 -22.65
N ASN A 317 22.37 -42.89 -23.25
CA ASN A 317 22.61 -42.90 -24.70
C ASN A 317 21.32 -43.04 -25.56
N PRO A 318 21.09 -42.18 -26.56
CA PRO A 318 19.79 -42.11 -27.22
C PRO A 318 19.63 -43.14 -28.33
N PRO A 319 18.43 -43.73 -28.52
CA PRO A 319 17.93 -44.04 -29.85
C PRO A 319 17.12 -42.86 -30.38
N LEU A 320 17.42 -42.45 -31.62
CA LEU A 320 16.66 -41.50 -32.43
C LEU A 320 15.14 -41.74 -32.31
N LEU A 321 14.35 -40.66 -32.30
CA LEU A 321 13.21 -40.51 -33.22
C LEU A 321 12.62 -39.10 -33.28
N ASN A 322 12.00 -38.88 -34.42
CA ASN A 322 11.59 -37.65 -35.07
C ASN A 322 10.43 -36.89 -34.41
N GLU A 323 10.37 -35.60 -34.75
CA GLU A 323 9.19 -34.73 -34.66
C GLU A 323 7.94 -35.40 -35.24
N GLN A 324 6.89 -35.53 -34.42
CA GLN A 324 5.52 -35.55 -34.92
C GLN A 324 4.53 -35.07 -33.84
N GLU A 325 3.53 -34.34 -34.33
CA GLU A 325 2.45 -33.64 -33.66
C GLU A 325 1.75 -34.45 -32.56
N PHE A 326 1.42 -33.79 -31.43
CA PHE A 326 0.48 -34.35 -30.46
C PHE A 326 -0.82 -33.55 -30.43
N SER A 327 -1.84 -34.18 -30.99
CA SER A 327 -3.26 -33.91 -30.84
C SER A 327 -3.76 -34.17 -29.43
N GLU A 328 -4.83 -33.47 -29.07
CA GLU A 328 -5.62 -33.58 -27.84
C GLU A 328 -5.81 -35.01 -27.32
N ILE A 329 -5.51 -35.22 -26.03
CA ILE A 329 -5.94 -36.41 -25.29
C ILE A 329 -6.82 -35.96 -24.11
N HIS A 330 -8.11 -36.26 -24.26
CA HIS A 330 -9.06 -36.37 -23.16
C HIS A 330 -8.62 -37.49 -22.20
N LEU A 331 -8.57 -37.20 -20.89
CA LEU A 331 -8.54 -38.22 -19.86
C LEU A 331 -9.79 -38.12 -18.98
N ASN A 332 -10.68 -39.09 -19.23
CA ASN A 332 -11.67 -39.54 -18.27
C ASN A 332 -10.97 -40.16 -17.06
N THR A 333 -11.36 -39.76 -15.85
CA THR A 333 -11.21 -40.62 -14.67
C THR A 333 -12.49 -40.60 -13.88
N ASN A 334 -13.30 -41.64 -14.05
CA ASN A 334 -14.37 -42.00 -13.12
C ASN A 334 -13.72 -42.68 -11.91
N ASN A 335 -13.91 -42.09 -10.73
CA ASN A 335 -14.03 -42.80 -9.47
C ASN A 335 -14.96 -41.99 -8.55
N SER A 336 -16.27 -42.15 -8.81
CA SER A 336 -17.33 -41.90 -7.83
C SER A 336 -17.27 -42.99 -6.77
N GLU A 337 -17.22 -42.68 -5.47
CA GLU A 337 -18.44 -42.82 -4.66
C GLU A 337 -18.45 -42.05 -3.32
N SER A 338 -17.54 -41.09 -3.08
CA SER A 338 -17.61 -40.24 -1.87
C SER A 338 -17.87 -38.74 -2.15
N GLN A 339 -17.77 -38.29 -3.40
CA GLN A 339 -17.86 -36.86 -3.72
C GLN A 339 -19.30 -36.32 -3.89
N GLY A 340 -20.29 -37.20 -4.12
CA GLY A 340 -21.68 -36.79 -4.33
C GLY A 340 -22.36 -36.23 -3.08
N LYS A 341 -22.06 -36.77 -1.89
CA LYS A 341 -22.66 -36.30 -0.62
C LYS A 341 -21.98 -35.04 -0.07
N LEU A 342 -20.69 -34.85 -0.33
CA LEU A 342 -19.94 -33.67 0.13
C LEU A 342 -20.28 -32.43 -0.71
N SER A 343 -20.48 -32.59 -2.01
CA SER A 343 -20.87 -31.51 -2.93
C SER A 343 -22.28 -30.95 -2.65
N GLN A 344 -23.24 -31.80 -2.26
CA GLN A 344 -24.58 -31.36 -1.84
C GLN A 344 -24.60 -30.70 -0.45
N LEU A 345 -23.68 -31.05 0.45
CA LEU A 345 -23.54 -30.42 1.76
C LEU A 345 -22.94 -29.00 1.66
N ILE A 346 -22.02 -28.78 0.72
CA ILE A 346 -21.41 -27.46 0.45
C ILE A 346 -22.42 -26.49 -0.17
N GLN A 347 -23.34 -26.97 -1.03
CA GLN A 347 -24.37 -26.12 -1.62
C GLN A 347 -25.38 -25.55 -0.59
N ASN A 348 -25.58 -26.24 0.54
CA ASN A 348 -26.48 -25.79 1.60
C ASN A 348 -25.89 -24.70 2.52
N PHE A 349 -24.57 -24.47 2.47
CA PHE A 349 -23.89 -23.42 3.27
C PHE A 349 -23.69 -22.09 2.52
N ASN A 350 -23.91 -22.04 1.20
CA ASN A 350 -23.76 -20.83 0.38
C ASN A 350 -25.03 -19.95 0.31
N LYS A 351 -25.98 -20.11 1.23
CA LYS A 351 -27.18 -19.25 1.31
C LYS A 351 -27.11 -18.32 2.51
N MET A 352 -26.36 -17.23 2.38
CA MET A 352 -26.66 -15.96 3.02
C MET A 352 -26.39 -14.82 2.03
N ASP A 353 -27.34 -13.90 1.99
CA ASP A 353 -27.62 -12.92 0.93
C ASP A 353 -26.44 -11.96 0.65
N THR A 354 -25.99 -11.91 -0.60
CA THR A 354 -24.96 -10.99 -1.10
C THR A 354 -25.49 -9.57 -1.38
N LYS A 355 -26.47 -9.09 -0.61
CA LYS A 355 -27.16 -7.82 -0.84
C LYS A 355 -26.88 -6.69 0.16
N GLU A 356 -25.97 -6.88 1.11
CA GLU A 356 -25.55 -5.80 2.03
C GLU A 356 -24.11 -5.30 1.82
N ILE A 357 -23.53 -5.52 0.63
CA ILE A 357 -22.16 -5.09 0.33
C ILE A 357 -22.09 -3.63 -0.18
N ASP A 358 -23.20 -3.04 -0.64
CA ASP A 358 -23.17 -1.71 -1.25
C ASP A 358 -23.41 -0.52 -0.30
N ASN A 359 -23.72 -0.76 0.99
CA ASN A 359 -24.05 0.34 1.93
C ASN A 359 -23.10 0.52 3.13
N ILE A 360 -21.93 -0.13 3.16
CA ILE A 360 -20.92 0.05 4.24
C ILE A 360 -19.55 0.45 3.65
N VAL A 361 -19.55 1.30 2.62
CA VAL A 361 -18.31 1.93 2.10
C VAL A 361 -18.12 3.36 2.63
N VAL A 362 -19.05 3.86 3.43
CA VAL A 362 -18.93 5.18 4.08
C VAL A 362 -19.29 5.06 5.56
N SER A 363 -18.39 4.53 6.39
CA SER A 363 -18.17 4.99 7.77
C SER A 363 -17.09 4.20 8.51
N ASN A 364 -16.14 4.97 9.05
CA ASN A 364 -15.31 4.70 10.24
C ASN A 364 -14.28 3.56 10.18
N LYS A 365 -13.05 3.91 9.77
CA LYS A 365 -11.81 3.30 10.26
C LYS A 365 -11.49 3.89 11.64
N GLN A 366 -11.57 3.07 12.70
CA GLN A 366 -10.95 3.37 13.99
C GLN A 366 -10.18 2.13 14.43
N GLU A 367 -8.87 2.13 14.18
CA GLU A 367 -7.92 1.28 14.90
C GLU A 367 -7.65 1.95 16.25
N LYS A 368 -8.17 1.38 17.34
CA LYS A 368 -7.89 1.86 18.68
C LYS A 368 -6.59 1.21 19.18
N PHE A 369 -5.57 2.00 19.55
CA PHE A 369 -4.35 1.47 20.16
C PHE A 369 -4.66 0.87 21.54
N SER A 370 -4.24 -0.37 21.79
CA SER A 370 -4.26 -1.01 23.11
C SER A 370 -3.00 -0.65 23.91
N THR A 371 -3.21 0.16 24.95
CA THR A 371 -2.53 0.35 26.27
C THR A 371 -1.08 -0.06 26.60
N GLU A 372 -0.23 -0.51 25.69
CA GLU A 372 1.23 -0.35 25.82
C GLU A 372 1.72 0.61 24.73
N LYS A 373 1.81 1.90 25.08
CA LYS A 373 2.16 2.97 24.14
C LYS A 373 3.65 2.90 23.82
N ASP A 374 4.03 2.13 22.81
CA ASP A 374 5.34 2.31 22.17
C ASP A 374 5.30 3.60 21.34
N PHE A 375 5.66 4.70 22.01
CA PHE A 375 5.66 6.03 21.40
C PHE A 375 6.62 6.12 20.22
N ASN A 376 7.64 5.27 20.12
CA ASN A 376 8.52 5.25 18.94
C ASN A 376 7.74 4.89 17.67
N ILE A 377 6.91 3.84 17.74
CA ILE A 377 6.06 3.42 16.61
C ILE A 377 5.10 4.54 16.21
N VAL A 378 4.54 5.24 17.20
CA VAL A 378 3.62 6.36 16.94
C VAL A 378 4.35 7.51 16.25
N VAL A 379 5.54 7.87 16.72
CA VAL A 379 6.40 8.90 16.13
C VAL A 379 6.75 8.57 14.68
N ASP A 380 7.13 7.32 14.40
CA ASP A 380 7.48 6.87 13.04
C ASP A 380 6.27 6.93 12.11
N LYS A 381 5.10 6.48 12.56
CA LYS A 381 3.86 6.57 11.78
C LYS A 381 3.45 8.01 11.48
N ILE A 382 3.66 8.94 12.41
CA ILE A 382 3.35 10.36 12.20
C ILE A 382 4.34 10.99 11.21
N ASN A 383 5.62 10.63 11.30
CA ASN A 383 6.63 11.06 10.33
C ASN A 383 6.25 10.59 8.91
N ASP A 384 5.90 9.32 8.75
CA ASP A 384 5.43 8.76 7.47
C ASP A 384 4.14 9.43 6.97
N LEU A 385 3.20 9.73 7.87
CA LEU A 385 2.00 10.49 7.54
C LEU A 385 2.35 11.89 6.99
N ILE A 386 3.18 12.66 7.71
CA ILE A 386 3.59 14.00 7.29
C ILE A 386 4.31 13.94 5.93
N TYR A 387 5.22 12.97 5.75
CA TYR A 387 5.92 12.74 4.49
C TYR A 387 4.95 12.52 3.33
N LYS A 388 4.02 11.56 3.48
CA LYS A 388 3.02 11.24 2.44
C LYS A 388 2.10 12.42 2.13
N SER A 389 1.75 13.22 3.13
CA SER A 389 0.91 14.40 2.97
C SER A 389 1.63 15.48 2.16
N TYR A 390 2.88 15.79 2.51
CA TYR A 390 3.69 16.78 1.80
C TYR A 390 3.97 16.35 0.35
N ASP A 391 4.25 15.06 0.11
CA ASP A 391 4.45 14.53 -1.25
C ASP A 391 3.22 14.73 -2.14
N LYS A 392 2.03 14.53 -1.59
CA LYS A 392 0.75 14.78 -2.28
C LYS A 392 0.41 16.28 -2.44
N GLY A 393 1.18 17.18 -1.83
CA GLY A 393 0.90 18.61 -1.82
C GLY A 393 -0.13 19.02 -0.78
N ILE A 394 -0.18 18.33 0.35
CA ILE A 394 -0.94 18.74 1.54
C ILE A 394 0.08 19.31 2.52
N GLU A 395 0.11 20.65 2.66
CA GLU A 395 1.08 21.39 3.48
C GLU A 395 0.37 22.32 4.49
N GLY A 396 1.13 22.84 5.47
CA GLY A 396 0.63 23.82 6.43
C GLY A 396 -0.43 23.28 7.38
N GLU A 397 -1.46 24.09 7.66
CA GLU A 397 -2.54 23.73 8.61
C GLU A 397 -3.30 22.46 8.20
N LEU A 398 -3.44 22.15 6.91
CA LEU A 398 -4.10 20.92 6.47
C LEU A 398 -3.28 19.67 6.85
N ALA A 399 -1.96 19.72 6.72
CA ALA A 399 -1.09 18.62 7.13
C ALA A 399 -1.11 18.44 8.65
N LYS A 400 -1.12 19.56 9.40
CA LYS A 400 -1.26 19.56 10.85
C LYS A 400 -2.61 18.97 11.29
N GLU A 401 -3.70 19.34 10.64
CA GLU A 401 -5.04 18.78 10.92
C GLU A 401 -5.06 17.27 10.73
N GLN A 402 -4.38 16.72 9.73
CA GLN A 402 -4.26 15.27 9.54
C GLN A 402 -3.50 14.58 10.67
N VAL A 403 -2.46 15.23 11.23
CA VAL A 403 -1.75 14.71 12.41
C VAL A 403 -2.66 14.73 13.64
N ILE A 404 -3.44 15.80 13.85
CA ILE A 404 -4.41 15.89 14.94
C ILE A 404 -5.52 14.85 14.78
N GLU A 405 -6.04 14.68 13.56
CA GLU A 405 -7.04 13.67 13.23
C GLU A 405 -6.50 12.27 13.47
N TYR A 406 -5.22 12.03 13.15
CA TYR A 406 -4.55 10.78 13.48
C TYR A 406 -4.53 10.56 14.99
N PHE A 407 -4.19 11.54 15.83
CA PHE A 407 -4.29 11.37 17.28
C PHE A 407 -5.71 11.01 17.74
N ASN A 408 -6.72 11.71 17.22
CA ASN A 408 -8.12 11.50 17.59
C ASN A 408 -8.65 10.14 17.15
N ASN A 409 -8.42 9.76 15.89
CA ASN A 409 -8.92 8.50 15.30
C ASN A 409 -8.35 7.27 16.02
N TYR A 410 -7.14 7.40 16.54
CA TYR A 410 -6.41 6.33 17.20
C TYR A 410 -6.44 6.43 18.74
N ASN A 411 -7.19 7.39 19.29
CA ASN A 411 -7.32 7.67 20.72
C ASN A 411 -5.96 7.84 21.44
N ILE A 412 -5.02 8.49 20.75
CA ILE A 412 -3.68 8.79 21.23
C ILE A 412 -3.72 10.13 21.93
N ASN A 413 -3.22 10.18 23.16
CA ASN A 413 -3.07 11.43 23.91
C ASN A 413 -1.84 12.19 23.39
N SER A 414 -2.06 13.24 22.60
CA SER A 414 -1.03 14.12 22.05
C SER A 414 -0.15 14.75 23.14
N GLN A 415 -0.71 15.08 24.30
CA GLN A 415 0.02 15.65 25.44
C GLN A 415 1.02 14.65 26.03
N GLU A 416 0.66 13.36 26.10
CA GLU A 416 1.58 12.32 26.58
C GLU A 416 2.74 12.11 25.61
N ILE A 417 2.48 12.16 24.30
CA ILE A 417 3.52 12.10 23.28
C ILE A 417 4.44 13.31 23.40
N TYR A 418 3.88 14.52 23.51
CA TYR A 418 4.68 15.72 23.71
C TYR A 418 5.59 15.60 24.94
N ASN A 419 5.05 15.15 26.08
CA ASN A 419 5.83 14.95 27.30
C ASN A 419 6.92 13.87 27.13
N TRP A 420 6.63 12.81 26.37
CA TRP A 420 7.60 11.78 26.05
C TRP A 420 8.71 12.30 25.14
N LEU A 421 8.37 13.07 24.10
CA LEU A 421 9.31 13.69 23.15
C LEU A 421 10.29 14.64 23.85
N LEU A 422 9.85 15.37 24.89
CA LEU A 422 10.74 16.23 25.67
C LEU A 422 11.93 15.46 26.27
N ASN A 423 11.72 14.20 26.65
CA ASN A 423 12.72 13.37 27.33
C ASN A 423 13.39 12.32 26.42
N ASN A 424 12.89 12.11 25.20
CA ASN A 424 13.30 10.99 24.31
C ASN A 424 13.72 11.49 22.90
N GLN A 425 14.72 12.35 22.86
CA GLN A 425 15.31 12.93 21.64
C GLN A 425 16.49 12.08 21.12
N VAL A 426 16.32 10.75 21.07
CA VAL A 426 17.40 9.80 20.76
C VAL A 426 17.54 9.56 19.25
N ASN A 427 16.44 9.61 18.51
CA ASN A 427 16.44 9.42 17.06
C ASN A 427 15.96 10.68 16.32
N SER A 428 16.30 10.78 15.03
CA SER A 428 16.00 11.97 14.24
C SER A 428 14.50 12.19 14.01
N ASN A 429 13.68 11.13 14.01
CA ASN A 429 12.22 11.20 13.87
C ASN A 429 11.55 11.85 15.09
N SER A 430 12.02 11.54 16.30
CA SER A 430 11.50 12.12 17.54
C SER A 430 11.97 13.57 17.72
N ILE A 431 13.22 13.87 17.35
CA ILE A 431 13.75 15.24 17.31
C ILE A 431 12.95 16.10 16.32
N PHE A 432 12.73 15.60 15.09
CA PHE A 432 11.91 16.28 14.10
C PHE A 432 10.48 16.51 14.59
N LEU A 433 9.82 15.49 15.14
CA LEU A 433 8.44 15.60 15.56
C LEU A 433 8.26 16.61 16.71
N LEU A 434 9.21 16.68 17.63
CA LEU A 434 9.21 17.72 18.67
C LEU A 434 9.34 19.12 18.04
N GLY A 435 10.20 19.28 17.03
CA GLY A 435 10.30 20.52 16.26
C GLY A 435 8.99 20.88 15.57
N TYR A 436 8.33 19.89 14.97
CA TYR A 436 7.02 20.04 14.31
C TYR A 436 5.94 20.51 15.29
N PHE A 437 5.94 19.99 16.52
CA PHE A 437 5.00 20.42 17.57
C PHE A 437 5.20 21.89 17.95
N TYR A 438 6.45 22.35 18.08
CA TYR A 438 6.74 23.77 18.33
C TYR A 438 6.37 24.67 17.16
N TYR A 439 6.60 24.22 15.92
CA TYR A 439 6.29 24.96 14.70
C TYR A 439 4.78 25.16 14.51
N TYR A 440 3.98 24.11 14.75
CA TYR A 440 2.52 24.14 14.56
C TYR A 440 1.70 24.37 15.83
N ARG A 441 2.36 24.56 16.99
CA ARG A 441 1.72 24.81 18.30
C ARG A 441 0.85 23.64 18.78
N ILE A 442 1.35 22.41 18.60
CA ILE A 442 0.68 21.19 19.05
C ILE A 442 1.08 20.93 20.50
N GLU A 443 0.12 21.01 21.43
CA GLU A 443 0.31 20.83 22.89
C GLU A 443 1.37 21.75 23.53
N THR A 444 1.74 22.83 22.84
CA THR A 444 2.78 23.76 23.26
C THR A 444 2.54 25.16 22.71
N SER A 445 3.17 26.16 23.32
CA SER A 445 3.21 27.52 22.77
C SER A 445 4.17 27.57 21.58
N GLU A 446 3.87 28.40 20.59
CA GLU A 446 4.77 28.62 19.45
C GLU A 446 6.17 28.99 19.92
N ASN A 447 7.15 28.27 19.39
CA ASN A 447 8.55 28.61 19.61
C ASN A 447 9.35 28.25 18.36
N ASN A 448 9.32 29.16 17.39
CA ASN A 448 9.95 28.94 16.09
C ASN A 448 11.48 28.81 16.20
N GLU A 449 12.13 29.47 17.15
CA GLU A 449 13.58 29.32 17.40
C GLU A 449 13.91 27.91 17.87
N LYS A 450 13.15 27.37 18.83
CA LYS A 450 13.32 25.99 19.29
C LYS A 450 12.99 24.98 18.20
N ALA A 451 11.93 25.21 17.42
CA ALA A 451 11.59 24.38 16.27
C ALA A 451 12.74 24.33 15.26
N PHE A 452 13.27 25.50 14.89
CA PHE A 452 14.38 25.62 13.95
C PHE A 452 15.62 24.85 14.42
N ASN A 453 16.03 25.01 15.69
CA ASN A 453 17.18 24.30 16.24
C ASN A 453 16.99 22.76 16.24
N LEU A 454 15.77 22.28 16.53
CA LEU A 454 15.45 20.86 16.46
C LEU A 454 15.48 20.35 15.01
N PHE A 455 14.96 21.12 14.05
CA PHE A 455 15.03 20.76 12.65
C PHE A 455 16.47 20.70 12.13
N ILE A 456 17.34 21.64 12.52
CA ILE A 456 18.77 21.61 12.17
C ILE A 456 19.42 20.33 12.70
N ASN A 457 19.21 20.00 13.98
CA ASN A 457 19.75 18.79 14.61
C ASN A 457 19.29 17.50 13.90
N ALA A 458 17.98 17.35 13.63
CA ALA A 458 17.48 16.21 12.88
C ALA A 458 17.99 16.18 11.42
N SER A 459 18.17 17.35 10.81
CA SER A 459 18.72 17.52 9.45
C SER A 459 20.16 17.04 9.32
N GLU A 460 21.00 17.28 10.33
CA GLU A 460 22.39 16.81 10.39
C GLU A 460 22.47 15.28 10.37
N ASN A 461 21.43 14.60 10.88
CA ASN A 461 21.24 13.15 10.81
C ASN A 461 20.48 12.70 9.54
N ASN A 462 20.56 13.47 8.45
CA ASN A 462 19.96 13.20 7.14
C ASN A 462 18.43 13.07 7.08
N HIS A 463 17.69 13.52 8.10
CA HIS A 463 16.23 13.43 8.13
C HIS A 463 15.58 14.35 7.08
N ILE A 464 14.85 13.77 6.13
CA ILE A 464 14.33 14.47 4.93
C ILE A 464 13.33 15.57 5.28
N LEU A 465 12.35 15.29 6.16
CA LEU A 465 11.39 16.31 6.56
C LEU A 465 12.06 17.48 7.29
N ALA A 466 12.91 17.20 8.28
CA ALA A 466 13.70 18.23 8.97
C ALA A 466 14.48 19.11 7.99
N GLN A 467 15.16 18.54 6.99
CA GLN A 467 15.86 19.31 5.95
C GLN A 467 14.91 20.22 5.15
N SER A 468 13.69 19.76 4.87
CA SER A 468 12.64 20.55 4.20
C SER A 468 12.16 21.70 5.08
N PHE A 469 11.92 21.43 6.36
CA PHE A 469 11.45 22.42 7.33
C PHE A 469 12.54 23.46 7.67
N VAL A 470 13.82 23.10 7.65
CA VAL A 470 14.92 24.09 7.70
C VAL A 470 14.83 25.03 6.49
N GLY A 471 14.56 24.50 5.30
CA GLY A 471 14.30 25.30 4.10
C GLY A 471 13.14 26.28 4.28
N GLU A 472 12.01 25.82 4.82
CA GLU A 472 10.86 26.69 5.14
C GLU A 472 11.20 27.76 6.16
N CYS A 473 11.92 27.40 7.23
CA CYS A 473 12.37 28.34 8.25
C CYS A 473 13.21 29.46 7.64
N TYR A 474 14.14 29.16 6.72
CA TYR A 474 14.88 30.19 6.00
C TYR A 474 14.00 30.96 5.00
N GLN A 475 13.04 30.33 4.33
CA GLN A 475 12.14 31.00 3.38
C GLN A 475 11.28 32.08 4.07
N TYR A 476 10.75 31.77 5.25
CA TYR A 476 9.82 32.64 5.96
C TYR A 476 10.44 33.42 7.13
N GLY A 477 11.66 33.07 7.54
CA GLY A 477 12.31 33.64 8.72
C GLY A 477 11.74 33.10 10.04
N TYR A 478 11.31 31.84 10.06
CA TYR A 478 10.77 31.22 11.27
C TYR A 478 11.90 30.67 12.14
N GLY A 479 12.14 31.32 13.28
CA GLY A 479 13.20 30.94 14.23
C GLY A 479 14.60 31.29 13.77
N THR A 480 14.73 31.94 12.62
CA THR A 480 15.98 32.37 12.01
C THR A 480 15.75 33.61 11.14
N ILE A 481 16.82 34.22 10.63
CA ILE A 481 16.69 35.33 9.68
C ILE A 481 16.32 34.76 8.32
N LYS A 482 15.33 35.38 7.65
CA LYS A 482 14.94 35.01 6.29
C LYS A 482 16.16 35.01 5.35
N ASN A 483 16.38 33.90 4.66
CA ASN A 483 17.47 33.71 3.72
C ASN A 483 17.04 32.81 2.55
N ASP A 484 16.60 33.44 1.46
CA ASP A 484 16.10 32.73 0.28
C ASP A 484 17.16 31.84 -0.39
N LYS A 485 18.45 32.20 -0.29
CA LYS A 485 19.53 31.39 -0.87
C LYS A 485 19.73 30.09 -0.08
N LEU A 486 19.81 30.17 1.25
CA LEU A 486 19.92 28.98 2.09
C LEU A 486 18.67 28.11 1.99
N ALA A 487 17.48 28.71 1.91
CA ALA A 487 16.24 27.98 1.68
C ALA A 487 16.32 27.14 0.39
N PHE A 488 16.77 27.75 -0.72
CA PHE A 488 16.98 27.06 -1.98
C PHE A 488 17.97 25.89 -1.85
N GLU A 489 19.13 26.10 -1.22
CA GLU A 489 20.15 25.06 -1.03
C GLU A 489 19.60 23.86 -0.23
N HIS A 490 18.73 24.09 0.76
CA HIS A 490 18.06 23.02 1.50
C HIS A 490 17.01 22.29 0.66
N PHE A 491 16.17 23.01 -0.09
CA PHE A 491 15.18 22.37 -0.97
C PHE A 491 15.84 21.60 -2.12
N GLU A 492 16.97 22.06 -2.65
CA GLU A 492 17.75 21.35 -3.67
C GLU A 492 18.30 20.02 -3.14
N LYS A 493 18.90 20.02 -1.93
CA LYS A 493 19.36 18.79 -1.27
C LYS A 493 18.23 17.77 -1.12
N VAL A 494 17.05 18.24 -0.72
CA VAL A 494 15.87 17.40 -0.49
C VAL A 494 15.28 16.87 -1.81
N ALA A 495 15.23 17.69 -2.85
CA ALA A 495 14.73 17.29 -4.17
C ALA A 495 15.55 16.13 -4.77
N ASN A 496 16.87 16.12 -4.50
CA ASN A 496 17.79 15.05 -4.92
C ASN A 496 17.62 13.74 -4.12
N LYS A 497 16.86 13.75 -3.01
CA LYS A 497 16.52 12.56 -2.20
C LYS A 497 15.13 11.99 -2.53
N ASN A 498 14.66 12.20 -3.76
CA ASN A 498 13.34 11.77 -4.25
C ASN A 498 12.10 12.29 -3.51
N PHE A 499 12.23 13.23 -2.56
CA PHE A 499 11.07 13.84 -1.91
C PHE A 499 10.38 14.83 -2.86
N THR A 500 9.11 14.59 -3.16
CA THR A 500 8.35 15.30 -4.17
C THR A 500 8.09 16.75 -3.76
N TYR A 501 7.91 17.00 -2.47
CA TYR A 501 7.80 18.35 -1.94
C TYR A 501 9.03 19.23 -2.24
N GLY A 502 10.24 18.66 -2.11
CA GLY A 502 11.47 19.36 -2.45
C GLY A 502 11.51 19.77 -3.92
N LYS A 503 11.10 18.85 -4.82
CA LYS A 503 10.99 19.09 -6.27
C LYS A 503 10.00 20.22 -6.58
N PHE A 504 8.84 20.22 -5.93
CA PHE A 504 7.87 21.31 -6.01
C PHE A 504 8.48 22.65 -5.58
N LYS A 505 9.16 22.70 -4.42
CA LYS A 505 9.75 23.94 -3.91
C LYS A 505 10.84 24.50 -4.82
N ILE A 506 11.76 23.67 -5.31
CA ILE A 506 12.78 24.17 -6.25
C ILE A 506 12.17 24.62 -7.57
N GLY A 507 11.10 23.96 -8.03
CA GLY A 507 10.31 24.40 -9.17
C GLY A 507 9.79 25.83 -8.98
N SER A 508 9.13 26.09 -7.86
CA SER A 508 8.64 27.42 -7.47
C SER A 508 9.78 28.46 -7.41
N TYR A 509 10.92 28.12 -6.80
CA TYR A 509 12.07 29.02 -6.70
C TYR A 509 12.65 29.41 -8.07
N TYR A 510 12.74 28.46 -9.01
CA TYR A 510 13.16 28.76 -10.38
C TYR A 510 12.13 29.61 -11.14
N MET A 511 10.83 29.37 -10.93
CA MET A 511 9.75 30.14 -11.58
C MET A 511 9.73 31.60 -11.11
N GLU A 512 9.99 31.83 -9.83
CA GLU A 512 9.94 33.16 -9.21
C GLU A 512 11.29 33.88 -9.23
N GLY A 513 12.41 33.15 -9.28
CA GLY A 513 13.76 33.71 -9.18
C GLY A 513 14.13 34.12 -7.75
N ILE A 514 13.63 33.39 -6.76
CA ILE A 514 13.89 33.64 -5.33
C ILE A 514 15.14 32.88 -4.93
N GLY A 515 16.16 33.55 -4.37
CA GLY A 515 17.42 32.91 -3.93
C GLY A 515 18.32 32.35 -5.05
N ILE A 516 17.79 32.24 -6.28
CA ILE A 516 18.45 31.72 -7.48
C ILE A 516 18.02 32.52 -8.71
N LYS A 517 18.81 32.50 -9.79
CA LYS A 517 18.42 33.14 -11.06
C LYS A 517 17.16 32.47 -11.62
N LYS A 518 16.15 33.29 -11.95
CA LYS A 518 14.91 32.85 -12.60
C LYS A 518 15.18 32.04 -13.87
N ASP A 519 14.60 30.86 -13.95
CA ASP A 519 14.67 29.95 -15.10
C ASP A 519 13.35 29.19 -15.24
N LEU A 520 12.47 29.71 -16.11
CA LEU A 520 11.13 29.14 -16.28
C LEU A 520 11.18 27.70 -16.78
N LYS A 521 12.15 27.35 -17.65
CA LYS A 521 12.24 26.00 -18.22
C LYS A 521 12.62 24.98 -17.15
N LYS A 522 13.61 25.31 -16.31
CA LYS A 522 13.95 24.47 -15.15
C LYS A 522 12.83 24.42 -14.12
N GLY A 523 12.14 25.54 -13.88
CA GLY A 523 10.99 25.58 -12.99
C GLY A 523 9.90 24.59 -13.44
N ILE A 524 9.48 24.69 -14.70
CA ILE A 524 8.49 23.77 -15.29
C ILE A 524 8.95 22.33 -15.23
N TYR A 525 10.21 22.03 -15.57
CA TYR A 525 10.76 20.68 -15.50
C TYR A 525 10.56 20.05 -14.11
N TRP A 526 10.86 20.79 -13.04
CA TRP A 526 10.67 20.30 -11.68
C TRP A 526 9.20 20.16 -11.28
N TYR A 527 8.35 21.10 -11.73
CA TYR A 527 6.90 20.99 -11.57
C TYR A 527 6.33 19.76 -12.30
N GLU A 528 6.80 19.43 -13.50
CA GLU A 528 6.39 18.23 -14.26
C GLU A 528 6.77 16.95 -13.50
N ILE A 529 7.98 16.87 -12.95
CA ILE A 529 8.36 15.72 -12.13
C ILE A 529 7.48 15.64 -10.88
N ALA A 530 7.26 16.75 -10.17
CA ALA A 530 6.45 16.76 -8.97
C ALA A 530 4.99 16.37 -9.25
N ALA A 531 4.44 16.85 -10.36
CA ALA A 531 3.10 16.48 -10.83
C ALA A 531 3.00 15.00 -11.21
N ASN A 532 3.99 14.45 -11.92
CA ASN A 532 4.04 13.03 -12.26
C ASN A 532 4.13 12.13 -11.01
N ASN A 533 4.73 12.63 -9.93
CA ASN A 533 4.75 11.97 -8.62
C ASN A 533 3.43 12.13 -7.83
N GLY A 534 2.42 12.80 -8.39
CA GLY A 534 1.09 12.94 -7.77
C GLY A 534 0.95 14.14 -6.83
N ASN A 535 1.86 15.13 -6.88
CA ASN A 535 1.71 16.35 -6.11
C ASN A 535 0.61 17.24 -6.70
N MET A 536 -0.50 17.41 -5.96
CA MET A 536 -1.70 18.05 -6.49
C MET A 536 -1.57 19.56 -6.68
N ILE A 537 -0.69 20.21 -5.91
CA ILE A 537 -0.34 21.62 -6.08
C ILE A 537 0.42 21.79 -7.40
N SER A 538 1.41 20.92 -7.66
CA SER A 538 2.19 20.97 -8.89
C SER A 538 1.35 20.70 -10.14
N ILE A 539 0.43 19.73 -10.07
CA ILE A 539 -0.55 19.48 -11.14
C ILE A 539 -1.40 20.74 -11.40
N HIS A 540 -1.89 21.39 -10.35
CA HIS A 540 -2.65 22.64 -10.47
C HIS A 540 -1.82 23.76 -11.10
N ASP A 541 -0.60 23.99 -10.61
CA ASP A 541 0.26 25.08 -11.06
C ASP A 541 0.70 24.90 -12.51
N LEU A 542 0.98 23.66 -12.96
CA LEU A 542 1.16 23.37 -14.38
C LEU A 542 -0.08 23.75 -15.20
N GLY A 543 -1.28 23.49 -14.68
CA GLY A 543 -2.53 23.93 -15.31
C GLY A 543 -2.57 25.45 -15.49
N ILE A 544 -2.12 26.21 -14.49
CA ILE A 544 -1.99 27.67 -14.57
C ILE A 544 -0.95 28.07 -15.62
N PHE A 545 0.18 27.36 -15.70
CA PHE A 545 1.22 27.65 -16.69
C PHE A 545 0.71 27.44 -18.12
N TYR A 546 -0.02 26.36 -18.39
CA TYR A 546 -0.65 26.14 -19.70
C TYR A 546 -1.81 27.11 -19.98
N LEU A 547 -2.56 27.52 -18.94
CA LEU A 547 -3.64 28.50 -19.08
C LEU A 547 -3.12 29.87 -19.54
N TYR A 548 -2.03 30.34 -18.93
CA TYR A 548 -1.49 31.69 -19.17
C TYR A 548 -0.26 31.72 -20.10
N GLY A 549 0.31 30.57 -20.47
CA GLY A 549 1.50 30.46 -21.30
C GLY A 549 2.77 30.85 -20.56
N ILE A 550 2.89 30.47 -19.28
CA ILE A 550 4.04 30.83 -18.44
C ILE A 550 5.14 29.81 -18.67
N GLY A 551 6.10 30.14 -19.54
CA GLY A 551 7.24 29.28 -19.87
C GLY A 551 6.90 28.05 -20.74
N VAL A 552 5.63 27.83 -21.03
CA VAL A 552 5.09 26.85 -21.98
C VAL A 552 4.17 27.55 -22.99
N GLU A 553 3.89 26.88 -24.12
CA GLU A 553 2.85 27.35 -25.03
C GLU A 553 1.46 27.22 -24.37
N LYS A 554 0.57 28.19 -24.66
CA LYS A 554 -0.80 28.17 -24.14
C LYS A 554 -1.55 26.96 -24.65
N ASP A 555 -2.15 26.20 -23.74
CA ASP A 555 -3.00 25.06 -24.08
C ASP A 555 -4.16 24.96 -23.07
N PHE A 556 -5.34 25.41 -23.50
CA PHE A 556 -6.52 25.40 -22.64
C PHE A 556 -7.04 23.99 -22.37
N ASN A 557 -6.85 23.04 -23.28
CA ASN A 557 -7.29 21.66 -23.08
C ASN A 557 -6.40 20.96 -22.05
N LYS A 558 -5.08 21.16 -22.16
CA LYS A 558 -4.13 20.63 -21.18
C LYS A 558 -4.31 21.27 -19.81
N ALA A 559 -4.56 22.59 -19.74
CA ALA A 559 -4.92 23.26 -18.50
C ALA A 559 -6.18 22.66 -17.86
N PHE A 560 -7.24 22.44 -18.65
CA PHE A 560 -8.47 21.81 -18.17
C PHE A 560 -8.23 20.41 -17.59
N GLU A 561 -7.52 19.54 -18.30
CA GLU A 561 -7.23 18.19 -17.83
C GLU A 561 -6.36 18.18 -16.56
N LEU A 562 -5.40 19.09 -16.44
CA LEU A 562 -4.59 19.25 -15.22
C LEU A 562 -5.43 19.73 -14.04
N PHE A 563 -6.28 20.75 -14.22
CA PHE A 563 -7.19 21.17 -13.15
C PHE A 563 -8.17 20.07 -12.74
N LYS A 564 -8.65 19.28 -13.70
CA LYS A 564 -9.49 18.12 -13.44
C LYS A 564 -8.77 17.07 -12.60
N GLN A 565 -7.53 16.72 -12.95
CA GLN A 565 -6.71 15.77 -12.18
C GLN A 565 -6.46 16.28 -10.75
N SER A 566 -6.11 17.57 -10.58
CA SER A 566 -5.90 18.17 -9.26
C SER A 566 -7.18 18.17 -8.41
N ALA A 567 -8.33 18.48 -9.02
CA ALA A 567 -9.64 18.45 -8.36
C ALA A 567 -10.05 17.03 -7.93
N GLU A 568 -9.85 16.03 -8.80
CA GLU A 568 -10.12 14.61 -8.51
C GLU A 568 -9.20 14.06 -7.41
N GLY A 569 -7.97 14.60 -7.31
CA GLY A 569 -7.03 14.35 -6.22
C GLY A 569 -7.37 15.01 -4.89
N GLY A 570 -8.50 15.74 -4.80
CA GLY A 570 -8.98 16.36 -3.56
C GLY A 570 -8.43 17.76 -3.28
N ASN A 571 -7.69 18.38 -4.21
CA ASN A 571 -7.17 19.72 -4.02
C ASN A 571 -8.28 20.78 -4.14
N LEU A 572 -8.46 21.60 -3.10
CA LEU A 572 -9.51 22.61 -3.04
C LEU A 572 -9.36 23.71 -4.09
N ILE A 573 -8.12 24.09 -4.41
CA ILE A 573 -7.81 25.09 -5.44
C ILE A 573 -8.01 24.49 -6.83
N GLY A 574 -7.61 23.23 -7.05
CA GLY A 574 -7.92 22.46 -8.26
C GLY A 574 -9.43 22.42 -8.55
N MET A 575 -10.27 22.17 -7.53
CA MET A 575 -11.73 22.22 -7.67
C MET A 575 -12.24 23.61 -8.10
N ILE A 576 -11.65 24.68 -7.56
CA ILE A 576 -11.99 26.06 -7.95
C ILE A 576 -11.57 26.32 -9.40
N SER A 577 -10.34 25.97 -9.77
CA SER A 577 -9.84 26.17 -11.13
C SER A 577 -10.65 25.36 -12.16
N LEU A 578 -11.04 24.13 -11.84
CA LEU A 578 -11.94 23.34 -12.68
C LEU A 578 -13.34 23.96 -12.77
N GLY A 579 -13.89 24.46 -11.65
CA GLY A 579 -15.15 25.19 -11.64
C GLY A 579 -15.09 26.43 -12.53
N PHE A 580 -13.98 27.17 -12.49
CA PHE A 580 -13.73 28.32 -13.34
C PHE A 580 -13.66 27.95 -14.83
N CYS A 581 -13.03 26.81 -15.15
CA CYS A 581 -13.03 26.29 -16.51
C CYS A 581 -14.44 26.00 -17.03
N TYR A 582 -15.29 25.35 -16.24
CA TYR A 582 -16.69 25.11 -16.63
C TYR A 582 -17.52 26.40 -16.69
N GLU A 583 -17.27 27.38 -15.80
CA GLU A 583 -17.96 28.67 -15.82
C GLU A 583 -17.67 29.47 -17.10
N ARG A 584 -16.41 29.41 -17.58
CA ARG A 584 -15.90 30.21 -18.69
C ARG A 584 -15.76 29.46 -20.01
N GLY A 585 -15.87 28.13 -20.00
CA GLY A 585 -15.65 27.28 -21.18
C GLY A 585 -14.18 27.18 -21.59
N ILE A 586 -13.27 27.08 -20.60
CA ILE A 586 -11.82 26.95 -20.86
C ILE A 586 -11.48 25.47 -21.00
N GLY A 587 -11.07 25.06 -22.20
CA GLY A 587 -10.75 23.64 -22.51
C GLY A 587 -11.96 22.71 -22.48
N THR A 588 -13.17 23.27 -22.33
CA THR A 588 -14.44 22.53 -22.24
C THR A 588 -15.60 23.43 -22.64
N LYS A 589 -16.81 22.88 -22.74
CA LYS A 589 -18.04 23.67 -22.95
C LYS A 589 -18.46 24.35 -21.64
N ILE A 590 -19.10 25.52 -21.74
CA ILE A 590 -19.66 26.21 -20.59
C ILE A 590 -20.72 25.32 -19.90
N ASP A 591 -20.54 25.06 -18.61
CA ASP A 591 -21.43 24.29 -17.75
C ASP A 591 -21.49 24.93 -16.36
N LYS A 592 -22.33 25.97 -16.23
CA LYS A 592 -22.44 26.73 -14.97
C LYS A 592 -22.98 25.89 -13.81
N GLN A 593 -23.75 24.83 -14.08
CA GLN A 593 -24.26 23.93 -13.03
C GLN A 593 -23.10 23.11 -12.44
N LYS A 594 -22.23 22.52 -13.27
CA LYS A 594 -21.03 21.83 -12.78
C LYS A 594 -20.06 22.77 -12.07
N ALA A 595 -19.91 24.00 -12.56
CA ALA A 595 -19.11 25.01 -11.87
C ALA A 595 -19.64 25.27 -10.45
N PHE A 596 -20.97 25.39 -10.30
CA PHE A 596 -21.62 25.54 -9.01
C PHE A 596 -21.34 24.35 -8.08
N GLU A 597 -21.51 23.13 -8.57
CA GLU A 597 -21.27 21.91 -7.78
C GLU A 597 -19.82 21.82 -7.26
N LEU A 598 -18.85 22.15 -8.12
CA LEU A 598 -17.42 22.15 -7.76
C LEU A 598 -17.08 23.25 -6.74
N TYR A 599 -17.55 24.48 -6.96
CA TYR A 599 -17.37 25.56 -5.99
C TYR A 599 -18.07 25.24 -4.67
N GLN A 600 -19.28 24.67 -4.71
CA GLN A 600 -20.05 24.32 -3.52
C GLN A 600 -19.33 23.24 -2.70
N LYS A 601 -18.74 22.23 -3.35
CA LYS A 601 -17.94 21.21 -2.70
C LYS A 601 -16.70 21.81 -2.00
N SER A 602 -15.93 22.65 -2.70
CA SER A 602 -14.75 23.32 -2.13
C SER A 602 -15.13 24.31 -1.01
N ALA A 603 -16.27 24.99 -1.13
CA ALA A 603 -16.80 25.92 -0.12
C ALA A 603 -17.21 25.20 1.18
N ASN A 604 -17.80 24.00 1.06
CA ASN A 604 -18.17 23.14 2.18
C ASN A 604 -16.93 22.61 2.94
N LEU A 605 -15.82 22.42 2.23
CA LEU A 605 -14.52 22.07 2.79
C LEU A 605 -13.74 23.30 3.32
N GLY A 606 -14.39 24.46 3.40
CA GLY A 606 -13.86 25.64 4.10
C GLY A 606 -13.19 26.69 3.21
N SER A 607 -13.01 26.46 1.91
CA SER A 607 -12.30 27.41 1.06
C SER A 607 -13.01 28.77 0.94
N LYS A 608 -12.40 29.84 1.46
CA LYS A 608 -12.95 31.20 1.41
C LYS A 608 -13.20 31.71 -0.02
N ILE A 609 -12.35 31.34 -0.98
CA ILE A 609 -12.50 31.72 -2.39
C ILE A 609 -13.71 31.01 -2.99
N ALA A 610 -13.85 29.71 -2.74
CA ALA A 610 -15.00 28.95 -3.21
C ALA A 610 -16.31 29.45 -2.59
N GLN A 611 -16.31 29.75 -1.29
CA GLN A 611 -17.47 30.35 -0.59
C GLN A 611 -17.89 31.66 -1.25
N TYR A 612 -16.95 32.53 -1.61
CA TYR A 612 -17.24 33.74 -2.37
C TYR A 612 -17.83 33.45 -3.76
N ASN A 613 -17.27 32.48 -4.50
CA ASN A 613 -17.77 32.10 -5.82
C ASN A 613 -19.20 31.52 -5.75
N VAL A 614 -19.50 30.68 -4.75
CA VAL A 614 -20.86 30.19 -4.48
C VAL A 614 -21.81 31.37 -4.19
N GLY A 615 -21.36 32.34 -3.37
CA GLY A 615 -22.11 33.57 -3.12
C GLY A 615 -22.41 34.35 -4.40
N ASN A 616 -21.43 34.45 -5.31
CA ASN A 616 -21.62 35.09 -6.63
C ASN A 616 -22.61 34.33 -7.51
N MET A 617 -22.61 33.00 -7.49
CA MET A 617 -23.54 32.20 -8.29
C MET A 617 -24.98 32.35 -7.80
N TYR A 618 -25.20 32.27 -6.48
CA TYR A 618 -26.52 32.55 -5.90
C TYR A 618 -26.96 34.00 -6.11
N GLY A 619 -26.05 34.98 -5.98
CA GLY A 619 -26.38 36.39 -6.14
C GLY A 619 -26.77 36.78 -7.57
N ASN A 620 -26.17 36.12 -8.56
CA ASN A 620 -26.40 36.40 -9.97
C ASN A 620 -27.37 35.43 -10.65
N GLY A 621 -27.71 34.30 -10.02
CA GLY A 621 -28.49 33.23 -10.66
C GLY A 621 -27.72 32.47 -11.75
N ASN A 622 -26.40 32.37 -11.64
CA ASN A 622 -25.55 31.73 -12.64
C ASN A 622 -25.43 30.23 -12.34
N GLY A 623 -26.08 29.39 -13.15
CA GLY A 623 -25.99 27.92 -12.97
C GLY A 623 -26.72 27.41 -11.73
N ILE A 624 -27.49 28.26 -11.04
CA ILE A 624 -28.36 27.92 -9.93
C ILE A 624 -29.43 29.00 -9.81
N THR A 625 -30.58 28.69 -9.21
CA THR A 625 -31.63 29.69 -8.95
C THR A 625 -31.08 30.81 -8.07
N LYS A 626 -31.36 32.06 -8.48
CA LYS A 626 -30.93 33.26 -7.74
C LYS A 626 -31.55 33.26 -6.33
N ASP A 627 -30.71 33.47 -5.32
CA ASP A 627 -31.11 33.47 -3.91
C ASP A 627 -30.17 34.43 -3.14
N ILE A 628 -30.66 35.63 -2.85
CA ILE A 628 -29.84 36.69 -2.24
C ILE A 628 -29.47 36.36 -0.79
N ASP A 629 -30.35 35.68 -0.04
CA ASP A 629 -30.08 35.34 1.35
C ASP A 629 -29.01 34.26 1.45
N LYS A 630 -29.04 33.25 0.57
CA LYS A 630 -27.93 32.29 0.44
C LYS A 630 -26.64 32.96 -0.03
N ALA A 631 -26.73 33.92 -0.93
CA ALA A 631 -25.55 34.67 -1.36
C ALA A 631 -24.89 35.40 -0.18
N ILE A 632 -25.68 36.13 0.64
CA ILE A 632 -25.21 36.82 1.85
C ILE A 632 -24.58 35.82 2.82
N TYR A 633 -25.24 34.69 3.10
CA TYR A 633 -24.71 33.64 3.97
C TYR A 633 -23.30 33.19 3.56
N TRP A 634 -23.09 32.93 2.27
CA TRP A 634 -21.79 32.49 1.76
C TRP A 634 -20.73 33.61 1.75
N TYR A 635 -21.12 34.84 1.42
CA TYR A 635 -20.20 35.97 1.55
C TYR A 635 -19.79 36.23 2.99
N GLU A 636 -20.71 36.12 3.97
CA GLU A 636 -20.39 36.28 5.39
C GLU A 636 -19.38 35.23 5.87
N LYS A 637 -19.56 33.96 5.47
CA LYS A 637 -18.59 32.91 5.76
C LYS A 637 -17.21 33.22 5.20
N SER A 638 -17.13 33.63 3.93
CA SER A 638 -15.86 33.99 3.27
C SER A 638 -15.20 35.23 3.89
N ALA A 639 -16.00 36.26 4.20
CA ALA A 639 -15.55 37.52 4.80
C ALA A 639 -15.01 37.35 6.23
N LYS A 640 -15.60 36.44 7.03
CA LYS A 640 -15.11 36.08 8.37
C LYS A 640 -13.71 35.45 8.32
N GLN A 641 -13.35 34.80 7.21
CA GLN A 641 -12.00 34.30 6.94
C GLN A 641 -11.06 35.35 6.32
N GLY A 642 -11.48 36.63 6.31
CA GLY A 642 -10.68 37.75 5.81
C GLY A 642 -10.64 37.89 4.29
N TYR A 643 -11.55 37.27 3.54
CA TYR A 643 -11.55 37.44 2.08
C TYR A 643 -12.13 38.80 1.68
N GLN A 644 -11.27 39.66 1.11
CA GLN A 644 -11.57 41.07 0.89
C GLN A 644 -12.74 41.28 -0.10
N ASP A 645 -12.82 40.49 -1.16
CA ASP A 645 -13.88 40.63 -2.16
C ASP A 645 -15.26 40.28 -1.59
N ALA A 646 -15.33 39.30 -0.67
CA ALA A 646 -16.56 38.99 0.05
C ALA A 646 -16.98 40.13 0.99
N GLN A 647 -16.02 40.71 1.73
CA GLN A 647 -16.28 41.88 2.58
C GLN A 647 -16.80 43.08 1.76
N ASN A 648 -16.18 43.34 0.61
CA ASN A 648 -16.60 44.40 -0.30
C ASN A 648 -18.01 44.14 -0.85
N LYS A 649 -18.30 42.89 -1.21
CA LYS A 649 -19.62 42.49 -1.73
C LYS A 649 -20.73 42.66 -0.68
N LEU A 650 -20.47 42.29 0.58
CA LEU A 650 -21.40 42.53 1.69
C LEU A 650 -21.68 44.01 1.92
N LYS A 651 -20.63 44.85 1.90
CA LYS A 651 -20.79 46.32 2.02
C LYS A 651 -21.68 46.89 0.91
N ILE A 652 -21.57 46.39 -0.31
CA ILE A 652 -22.43 46.80 -1.43
C ILE A 652 -23.88 46.35 -1.20
N LEU A 653 -24.10 45.11 -0.77
CA LEU A 653 -25.44 44.57 -0.52
C LEU A 653 -26.14 45.28 0.66
N GLN A 654 -25.39 45.70 1.68
CA GLN A 654 -25.90 46.48 2.81
C GLN A 654 -26.26 47.93 2.46
N LYS A 655 -25.62 48.51 1.43
CA LYS A 655 -25.96 49.85 0.92
C LYS A 655 -27.20 49.87 0.01
N ASN A 656 -27.60 48.70 -0.50
CA ASN A 656 -28.70 48.53 -1.44
C ASN A 656 -29.94 47.87 -0.81
N ARG A 657 -29.91 47.62 0.51
CA ARG A 657 -31.09 47.37 1.35
C ARG A 657 -31.54 48.70 1.93
#